data_AF-D3BJD9-F1
#
_entry.id   AF-D3BJD9-F1
#
_cell.length_a   1.000
_cell.length_b   1.000
_cell.length_c   1.000
_cell.angle_alpha   90.00
_cell.angle_beta   90.00
_cell.angle_gamma   90.00
#
_symmetry.space_group_name_H-M   'P 1'
#
loop_
_entity.id
_entity.type
_entity.pdbx_description
1 polymer ?
#
loop_
_entity_poly.entity_id
_entity_poly.type
_entity_poly.pdbx_seq_one_letter_code
_entity_poly.pdbx_strand_id
1 'polypeptide(L)'
;MGRGSGTVTKNYPPVLYKNIKTIRKSPKTIPDTITLEQIVASLPKEVFEKSGLKSASSLLLTIFFIACSIIFINKVPSYLYPVGWFLGGASITGLFVIGNDCNHKSFSKSPLVNSIVGTIVMLPLLYPFQSWKITERMNLSKSKSSLIRSWATGKLFWLLSISNWAENYFNLKKVEDKNDKKKALTSIVLVYVFAGIFFPLVFKFFGVSGFLNYWLAPWLIYHFLVSTFTFLPAIPFFEEEKDKRYHVHITYPKWFEFVVKDINFALPRHIAVSIPHYNLRKAYDSFQKQWSEYIYECTFELDLFRELISKSQTFSEEIFSPFDNTPLAKPKQPKQELPADRPSRSVSEFLANINWIHFILLTSTPIIALIGFFTVPLSRATFIWSVIYYHITGMGITAGYHRLFAHRAYSASLPLKVYLLFAGAGAIEGSCRWWSRDHRAHHRYTDTDKDPYSAHHGFWWSHLGWLFIKQDPKKIGKSHIEDLNEDAWVMWQHKNYVKVAFFMGILLPTLVAGLGWGDWMGGYFYAAIARLVFVHHSTFMVNSLAHFVGTSPYDDNHTPRDSIITAVLTFGEGYHNFHHEFPSDYRNAFTTFGYDPTKWMIKICEILGLAHSLKTFDQNEIQKGMVQMQLKEANKMTESIHWGVAVDQLPIMTHEEFEQFHNQGRKLIIIDDIVHDVESFVDEHPGGLMYIKMGLGKDATKMFKGDVYGHSNAARNLLSQFRIAQYKSKQQ
;
A
#
# COMPACT_ATOMS: atom_id res chain seq x y z
N MET A 1 -20.46 -50.71 25.40
CA MET A 1 -20.74 -49.28 25.71
C MET A 1 -19.56 -48.45 25.22
N GLY A 2 -19.82 -47.48 24.34
CA GLY A 2 -18.98 -46.32 23.94
C GLY A 2 -17.49 -46.50 23.60
N ARG A 3 -17.14 -46.53 22.30
CA ARG A 3 -15.79 -46.18 21.81
C ARG A 3 -15.65 -44.65 21.80
N GLY A 4 -14.67 -44.09 22.51
CA GLY A 4 -14.30 -42.68 22.43
C GLY A 4 -13.15 -42.50 21.43
N SER A 5 -13.43 -41.87 20.30
CA SER A 5 -12.42 -41.45 19.31
C SER A 5 -11.70 -40.20 19.80
N GLY A 6 -10.39 -40.31 20.10
CA GLY A 6 -9.55 -39.15 20.40
C GLY A 6 -9.35 -38.28 19.17
N THR A 7 -9.58 -36.98 19.32
CA THR A 7 -9.34 -35.95 18.30
C THR A 7 -7.84 -35.72 18.12
N VAL A 8 -7.29 -36.17 16.99
CA VAL A 8 -5.94 -35.84 16.52
C VAL A 8 -5.96 -34.39 16.05
N THR A 9 -5.16 -33.52 16.68
CA THR A 9 -4.88 -32.16 16.19
C THR A 9 -4.12 -32.25 14.88
N LYS A 10 -4.79 -32.01 13.74
CA LYS A 10 -4.17 -31.94 12.42
C LYS A 10 -3.24 -30.71 12.35
N ASN A 11 -1.96 -30.94 12.06
CA ASN A 11 -1.00 -29.90 11.67
C ASN A 11 -1.40 -29.30 10.31
N TYR A 12 -1.54 -27.97 10.24
CA TYR A 12 -1.77 -27.26 8.98
C TYR A 12 -0.46 -27.17 8.16
N PRO A 13 -0.49 -27.29 6.83
CA PRO A 13 0.70 -27.08 6.01
C PRO A 13 1.17 -25.62 6.09
N PRO A 14 2.49 -25.37 6.00
CA PRO A 14 3.07 -24.04 6.10
C PRO A 14 2.50 -23.13 5.01
N VAL A 15 2.19 -21.88 5.39
CA VAL A 15 1.77 -20.80 4.49
C VAL A 15 2.64 -20.82 3.24
N LEU A 16 2.03 -21.11 2.08
CA LEU A 16 2.70 -21.24 0.77
C LEU A 16 3.37 -19.93 0.29
N TYR A 17 3.33 -18.89 1.11
CA TYR A 17 3.86 -17.56 0.83
C TYR A 17 4.74 -17.11 2.00
N LYS A 18 6.03 -17.43 1.96
CA LYS A 18 7.01 -17.04 3.01
C LYS A 18 7.13 -15.52 3.20
N ASN A 19 6.70 -14.72 2.22
CA ASN A 19 7.02 -13.29 2.11
C ASN A 19 5.80 -12.35 2.00
N ILE A 20 4.56 -12.85 2.11
CA ILE A 20 3.38 -11.96 2.08
C ILE A 20 3.10 -11.47 3.50
N LYS A 21 3.17 -10.15 3.72
CA LYS A 21 2.65 -9.50 4.92
C LYS A 21 1.13 -9.60 4.93
N THR A 22 0.58 -10.45 5.80
CA THR A 22 -0.87 -10.49 6.02
C THR A 22 -1.27 -9.39 7.01
N ILE A 23 -2.44 -8.80 6.80
CA ILE A 23 -2.98 -7.80 7.75
C ILE A 23 -3.56 -8.52 9.00
N ARG A 24 -3.96 -9.80 8.87
CA ARG A 24 -4.50 -10.64 9.98
C ARG A 24 -4.08 -12.13 9.89
N LYS A 25 -4.22 -12.86 11.01
CA LYS A 25 -4.05 -14.34 11.14
C LYS A 25 -5.11 -15.09 10.30
N SER A 26 -4.88 -16.38 10.04
CA SER A 26 -5.74 -17.27 9.25
C SER A 26 -7.24 -17.13 9.59
N PRO A 27 -8.13 -16.93 8.61
CA PRO A 27 -9.57 -16.75 8.83
C PRO A 27 -10.20 -18.01 9.43
N LYS A 28 -11.27 -17.84 10.19
CA LYS A 28 -12.11 -18.95 10.70
C LYS A 28 -12.96 -19.53 9.56
N THR A 29 -13.41 -20.77 9.71
CA THR A 29 -14.49 -21.35 8.91
C THR A 29 -15.80 -20.63 9.17
N ILE A 30 -16.53 -20.28 8.10
CA ILE A 30 -17.91 -19.80 8.25
C ILE A 30 -18.76 -20.99 8.74
N PRO A 31 -19.50 -20.86 9.85
CA PRO A 31 -20.37 -21.93 10.34
C PRO A 31 -21.47 -22.26 9.33
N ASP A 32 -21.81 -23.54 9.17
CA ASP A 32 -22.86 -24.02 8.23
C ASP A 32 -24.26 -23.48 8.53
N THR A 33 -24.45 -22.94 9.74
CA THR A 33 -25.69 -22.27 10.17
C THR A 33 -25.94 -20.91 9.51
N ILE A 34 -24.94 -20.35 8.80
CA ILE A 34 -25.01 -19.00 8.22
C ILE A 34 -25.27 -19.08 6.71
N THR A 35 -26.44 -18.59 6.29
CA THR A 35 -26.83 -18.56 4.87
C THR A 35 -26.38 -17.28 4.18
N LEU A 36 -26.24 -17.32 2.85
CA LEU A 36 -25.94 -16.11 2.05
C LEU A 36 -27.03 -15.04 2.22
N GLU A 37 -28.28 -15.45 2.40
CA GLU A 37 -29.42 -14.55 2.63
C GLU A 37 -29.29 -13.79 3.96
N GLN A 38 -28.84 -14.46 5.02
CA GLN A 38 -28.56 -13.82 6.31
C GLN A 38 -27.40 -12.82 6.20
N ILE A 39 -26.37 -13.18 5.45
CA ILE A 39 -25.25 -12.27 5.14
C ILE A 39 -25.75 -11.03 4.39
N VAL A 40 -26.55 -11.21 3.34
CA VAL A 40 -27.12 -10.09 2.57
C VAL A 40 -28.04 -9.23 3.44
N ALA A 41 -28.85 -9.85 4.30
CA ALA A 41 -29.75 -9.15 5.22
C ALA A 41 -29.01 -8.33 6.30
N SER A 42 -27.75 -8.70 6.61
CA SER A 42 -26.89 -7.97 7.55
C SER A 42 -26.32 -6.66 6.99
N LEU A 43 -26.37 -6.46 5.67
CA LEU A 43 -25.87 -5.27 5.00
C LEU A 43 -26.82 -4.07 5.12
N PRO A 44 -26.32 -2.83 5.29
CA PRO A 44 -27.15 -1.64 5.35
C PRO A 44 -27.95 -1.43 4.06
N LYS A 45 -29.25 -1.12 4.16
CA LYS A 45 -30.13 -0.92 2.98
C LYS A 45 -29.56 0.09 1.97
N GLU A 46 -28.89 1.12 2.46
CA GLU A 46 -28.25 2.18 1.69
C GLU A 46 -27.22 1.67 0.66
N VAL A 47 -26.58 0.52 0.89
CA VAL A 47 -25.59 -0.01 -0.06
C VAL A 47 -26.24 -0.50 -1.35
N PHE A 48 -27.53 -0.83 -1.33
CA PHE A 48 -28.31 -1.25 -2.50
C PHE A 48 -28.97 -0.08 -3.23
N GLU A 49 -28.87 1.15 -2.70
CA GLU A 49 -29.52 2.31 -3.28
C GLU A 49 -28.86 2.76 -4.58
N LYS A 50 -29.68 2.80 -5.63
CA LYS A 50 -29.27 3.23 -6.97
C LYS A 50 -29.44 4.74 -7.11
N SER A 51 -28.38 5.43 -7.53
CA SER A 51 -28.37 6.87 -7.73
C SER A 51 -27.96 7.19 -9.15
N GLY A 52 -28.89 7.75 -9.95
CA GLY A 52 -28.61 8.16 -11.32
C GLY A 52 -27.47 9.18 -11.40
N LEU A 53 -27.41 10.11 -10.43
CA LEU A 53 -26.34 11.09 -10.34
C LEU A 53 -24.98 10.42 -10.09
N LYS A 54 -24.87 9.50 -9.12
CA LYS A 54 -23.59 8.80 -8.85
C LYS A 54 -23.15 7.94 -10.05
N SER A 55 -24.10 7.24 -10.69
CA SER A 55 -23.84 6.45 -11.90
C SER A 55 -23.34 7.32 -13.06
N ALA A 56 -24.01 8.45 -13.34
CA ALA A 56 -23.61 9.38 -14.39
C ALA A 56 -22.27 10.05 -14.10
N SER A 57 -22.08 10.56 -12.88
CA SER A 57 -20.80 11.16 -12.45
C SER A 57 -19.65 10.16 -12.56
N SER A 58 -19.88 8.89 -12.21
CA SER A 58 -18.85 7.86 -12.33
C SER A 58 -18.45 7.59 -13.78
N LEU A 59 -19.42 7.56 -14.71
CA LEU A 59 -19.17 7.42 -16.14
C LEU A 59 -18.41 8.64 -16.71
N LEU A 60 -18.87 9.85 -16.42
CA LEU A 60 -18.22 11.09 -16.87
C LEU A 60 -16.78 11.19 -16.37
N LEU A 61 -16.55 10.83 -15.11
CA LEU A 61 -15.22 10.80 -14.53
C LEU A 61 -14.31 9.75 -15.19
N THR A 62 -14.87 8.60 -15.58
CA THR A 62 -14.12 7.57 -16.31
C THR A 62 -13.68 8.09 -17.68
N ILE A 63 -14.60 8.75 -18.40
CA ILE A 63 -14.30 9.40 -19.69
C ILE A 63 -13.26 10.50 -19.52
N PHE A 64 -13.36 11.30 -18.45
CA PHE A 64 -12.38 12.33 -18.11
C PHE A 64 -10.98 11.75 -17.92
N PHE A 65 -10.81 10.68 -17.16
CA PHE A 65 -9.49 10.08 -16.97
C PHE A 65 -8.93 9.44 -18.25
N ILE A 66 -9.78 8.87 -19.11
CA ILE A 66 -9.36 8.42 -20.46
C ILE A 66 -8.85 9.61 -21.27
N ALA A 67 -9.57 10.74 -21.27
CA ALA A 67 -9.13 11.96 -21.95
C ALA A 67 -7.81 12.51 -21.38
N CYS A 68 -7.65 12.53 -20.06
CA CYS A 68 -6.41 12.92 -19.40
C CYS A 68 -5.23 12.02 -19.80
N SER A 69 -5.43 10.70 -19.89
CA SER A 69 -4.41 9.76 -20.37
C SER A 69 -3.97 10.10 -21.80
N ILE A 70 -4.92 10.33 -22.71
CA ILE A 70 -4.62 10.69 -24.11
C ILE A 70 -3.89 12.05 -24.18
N ILE A 71 -4.36 13.05 -23.45
CA ILE A 71 -3.73 14.39 -23.41
C ILE A 71 -2.31 14.28 -22.85
N PHE A 72 -2.12 13.51 -21.78
CA PHE A 72 -0.81 13.30 -21.16
C PHE A 72 0.18 12.72 -22.18
N ILE A 73 -0.17 11.59 -22.81
CA ILE A 73 0.68 10.93 -23.82
C ILE A 73 1.05 11.89 -24.96
N ASN A 74 0.15 12.78 -25.37
CA ASN A 74 0.41 13.77 -26.42
C ASN A 74 1.34 14.91 -26.02
N LYS A 75 1.52 15.15 -24.72
CA LYS A 75 2.24 16.33 -24.19
C LYS A 75 3.56 15.98 -23.53
N VAL A 76 3.76 14.73 -23.12
CA VAL A 76 5.00 14.29 -22.47
C VAL A 76 5.95 13.58 -23.44
N PRO A 77 7.26 13.54 -23.13
CA PRO A 77 8.21 12.70 -23.85
C PRO A 77 7.84 11.20 -23.79
N SER A 78 8.27 10.45 -24.81
CA SER A 78 7.91 9.03 -24.99
C SER A 78 8.29 8.12 -23.82
N TYR A 79 9.36 8.41 -23.09
CA TYR A 79 9.77 7.63 -21.91
C TYR A 79 8.79 7.74 -20.73
N LEU A 80 7.87 8.71 -20.75
CA LEU A 80 6.79 8.84 -19.75
C LEU A 80 5.46 8.23 -20.21
N TYR A 81 5.36 7.73 -21.45
CA TYR A 81 4.15 7.09 -21.97
C TYR A 81 3.62 5.96 -21.08
N PRO A 82 4.44 5.12 -20.42
CA PRO A 82 3.94 4.10 -19.52
C PRO A 82 3.01 4.63 -18.41
N VAL A 83 3.24 5.85 -17.92
CA VAL A 83 2.35 6.49 -16.93
C VAL A 83 0.98 6.78 -17.54
N GLY A 84 0.97 7.31 -18.76
CA GLY A 84 -0.24 7.55 -19.53
C GLY A 84 -0.99 6.26 -19.88
N TRP A 85 -0.27 5.22 -20.32
CA TRP A 85 -0.83 3.90 -20.62
C TRP A 85 -1.49 3.29 -19.37
N PHE A 86 -0.84 3.39 -18.21
CA PHE A 86 -1.38 2.87 -16.96
C PHE A 86 -2.66 3.59 -16.54
N LEU A 87 -2.68 4.93 -16.58
CA LEU A 87 -3.89 5.70 -16.32
C LEU A 87 -5.01 5.34 -17.31
N GLY A 88 -4.67 5.19 -18.59
CA GLY A 88 -5.61 4.79 -19.64
C GLY A 88 -6.21 3.42 -19.39
N GLY A 89 -5.36 2.42 -19.11
CA GLY A 89 -5.78 1.05 -18.82
C GLY A 89 -6.63 0.94 -17.55
N ALA A 90 -6.23 1.63 -16.47
CA ALA A 90 -7.01 1.67 -15.23
C ALA A 90 -8.39 2.33 -15.43
N SER A 91 -8.46 3.39 -16.24
CA SER A 91 -9.73 4.07 -16.56
C SER A 91 -10.62 3.20 -17.45
N ILE A 92 -10.04 2.49 -18.41
CA ILE A 92 -10.75 1.52 -19.25
C ILE A 92 -11.29 0.34 -18.42
N THR A 93 -10.57 -0.10 -17.37
CA THR A 93 -11.13 -1.02 -16.37
C THR A 93 -12.39 -0.45 -15.69
N GLY A 94 -12.45 0.86 -15.45
CA GLY A 94 -13.66 1.54 -14.98
C GLY A 94 -14.86 1.39 -15.94
N LEU A 95 -14.65 1.42 -17.26
CA LEU A 95 -15.71 1.17 -18.24
C LEU A 95 -16.26 -0.26 -18.12
N PHE A 96 -15.37 -1.24 -17.92
CA PHE A 96 -15.77 -2.63 -17.69
C PHE A 96 -16.61 -2.79 -16.42
N VAL A 97 -16.22 -2.11 -15.33
CA VAL A 97 -17.00 -2.11 -14.07
C VAL A 97 -18.39 -1.50 -14.26
N ILE A 98 -18.49 -0.39 -15.00
CA ILE A 98 -19.78 0.23 -15.33
C ILE A 98 -20.63 -0.70 -16.21
N GLY A 99 -20.00 -1.38 -17.17
CA GLY A 99 -20.64 -2.42 -17.99
C GLY A 99 -21.17 -3.56 -17.12
N ASN A 100 -20.42 -4.00 -16.11
CA ASN A 100 -20.84 -5.02 -15.16
C ASN A 100 -22.05 -4.59 -14.32
N ASP A 101 -22.05 -3.36 -13.82
CA ASP A 101 -23.20 -2.80 -13.11
C ASP A 101 -24.44 -2.70 -14.02
N CYS A 102 -24.24 -2.37 -15.30
CA CYS A 102 -25.31 -2.39 -16.29
C CYS A 102 -25.86 -3.81 -16.51
N ASN A 103 -24.98 -4.81 -16.56
CA ASN A 103 -25.36 -6.21 -16.71
C ASN A 103 -26.28 -6.68 -15.57
N HIS A 104 -25.89 -6.38 -14.32
CA HIS A 104 -26.62 -6.74 -13.11
C HIS A 104 -27.74 -5.76 -12.72
N LYS A 105 -28.04 -4.78 -13.58
CA LYS A 105 -29.08 -3.76 -13.36
C LYS A 105 -28.83 -2.90 -12.11
N SER A 106 -27.61 -2.79 -11.62
CA SER A 106 -27.23 -1.94 -10.48
C SER A 106 -26.92 -0.50 -10.90
N PHE A 107 -26.54 -0.26 -12.17
CA PHE A 107 -26.23 1.08 -12.68
C PHE A 107 -27.48 2.00 -12.76
N SER A 108 -28.62 1.49 -13.24
CA SER A 108 -29.88 2.25 -13.34
C SER A 108 -31.09 1.39 -13.00
N LYS A 109 -32.18 2.03 -12.57
CA LYS A 109 -33.50 1.36 -12.42
C LYS A 109 -34.10 0.96 -13.77
N SER A 110 -33.74 1.64 -14.87
CA SER A 110 -34.26 1.38 -16.21
C SER A 110 -33.47 0.28 -16.93
N PRO A 111 -34.07 -0.86 -17.30
CA PRO A 111 -33.41 -1.91 -18.08
C PRO A 111 -32.91 -1.43 -19.44
N LEU A 112 -33.62 -0.46 -20.04
CA LEU A 112 -33.24 0.14 -21.32
C LEU A 112 -31.95 0.95 -21.18
N VAL A 113 -31.87 1.81 -20.15
CA VAL A 113 -30.66 2.61 -19.87
C VAL A 113 -29.45 1.69 -19.64
N ASN A 114 -29.60 0.65 -18.83
CA ASN A 114 -28.53 -0.33 -18.61
C ASN A 114 -28.09 -1.01 -19.92
N SER A 115 -29.03 -1.31 -20.82
CA SER A 115 -28.72 -1.97 -22.09
C SER A 115 -27.98 -1.05 -23.06
N ILE A 116 -28.40 0.21 -23.15
CA ILE A 116 -27.77 1.22 -24.01
C ILE A 116 -26.38 1.57 -23.48
N VAL A 117 -26.29 1.97 -22.21
CA VAL A 117 -25.03 2.38 -21.58
C VAL A 117 -24.05 1.21 -21.57
N GLY A 118 -24.48 0.01 -21.14
CA GLY A 118 -23.66 -1.19 -21.12
C GLY A 118 -23.12 -1.56 -22.52
N THR A 119 -23.91 -1.37 -23.58
CA THR A 119 -23.42 -1.57 -24.95
C THR A 119 -22.35 -0.54 -25.30
N ILE A 120 -22.61 0.75 -25.07
CA ILE A 120 -21.68 1.84 -25.44
C ILE A 120 -20.34 1.72 -24.72
N VAL A 121 -20.33 1.51 -23.40
CA VAL A 121 -19.08 1.48 -22.61
C VAL A 121 -18.23 0.25 -22.90
N MET A 122 -18.82 -0.83 -23.41
CA MET A 122 -18.12 -2.07 -23.74
C MET A 122 -17.58 -2.10 -25.18
N LEU A 123 -17.99 -1.18 -26.06
CA LEU A 123 -17.48 -1.11 -27.44
C LEU A 123 -15.97 -0.81 -27.51
N PRO A 124 -15.40 0.16 -26.77
CA PRO A 124 -13.95 0.43 -26.79
C PRO A 124 -13.11 -0.76 -26.32
N LEU A 125 -13.71 -1.63 -25.49
CA LEU A 125 -13.12 -2.88 -24.98
C LEU A 125 -13.21 -4.03 -25.99
N LEU A 126 -13.95 -3.85 -27.08
CA LEU A 126 -14.37 -4.90 -28.01
C LEU A 126 -15.17 -6.02 -27.32
N TYR A 127 -16.01 -5.69 -26.34
CA TYR A 127 -16.86 -6.67 -25.64
C TYR A 127 -18.29 -6.64 -26.19
N PRO A 128 -18.82 -7.76 -26.70
CA PRO A 128 -20.22 -7.85 -27.12
C PRO A 128 -21.13 -7.97 -25.88
N PHE A 129 -21.58 -6.83 -25.36
CA PHE A 129 -22.33 -6.71 -24.09
C PHE A 129 -23.49 -7.70 -23.92
N GLN A 130 -24.37 -7.86 -24.92
CA GLN A 130 -25.50 -8.80 -24.77
C GLN A 130 -25.04 -10.25 -24.80
N SER A 131 -24.03 -10.58 -25.60
CA SER A 131 -23.45 -11.92 -25.66
C SER A 131 -22.79 -12.29 -24.33
N TRP A 132 -22.05 -11.36 -23.73
CA TRP A 132 -21.46 -11.51 -22.39
C TRP A 132 -22.54 -11.73 -21.32
N LYS A 133 -23.57 -10.88 -21.30
CA LYS A 133 -24.72 -11.00 -20.39
C LYS A 133 -25.42 -12.36 -20.47
N ILE A 134 -25.62 -12.88 -21.67
CA ILE A 134 -26.23 -14.19 -21.91
C ILE A 134 -25.32 -15.30 -21.37
N THR A 135 -24.02 -15.22 -21.66
CA THR A 135 -23.01 -16.19 -21.24
C THR A 135 -22.92 -16.29 -19.72
N GLU A 136 -22.92 -15.15 -19.01
CA GLU A 136 -22.92 -15.13 -17.54
C GLU A 136 -24.20 -15.71 -16.94
N ARG A 137 -25.37 -15.35 -17.50
CA ARG A 137 -26.65 -15.89 -17.00
C ARG A 137 -26.75 -17.41 -17.13
N MET A 138 -26.15 -17.97 -18.18
CA MET A 138 -26.14 -19.43 -18.40
C MET A 138 -25.17 -20.17 -17.49
N ASN A 139 -24.36 -19.48 -16.66
CA ASN A 139 -23.30 -20.09 -15.85
C ASN A 139 -22.41 -21.05 -16.67
N LEU A 140 -22.26 -20.80 -17.98
CA LEU A 140 -21.44 -21.64 -18.85
C LEU A 140 -20.03 -21.63 -18.27
N SER A 141 -19.58 -22.79 -17.79
CA SER A 141 -18.29 -22.92 -17.12
C SER A 141 -17.22 -22.25 -17.99
N LYS A 142 -16.38 -21.38 -17.39
CA LYS A 142 -15.15 -20.90 -18.03
C LYS A 142 -14.50 -22.11 -18.71
N SER A 143 -14.38 -22.07 -20.03
CA SER A 143 -14.02 -23.20 -20.88
C SER A 143 -13.00 -24.16 -20.25
N LYS A 144 -13.30 -25.46 -20.26
CA LYS A 144 -12.37 -26.56 -19.91
C LYS A 144 -11.35 -26.84 -21.04
N SER A 145 -10.94 -25.83 -21.80
CA SER A 145 -9.90 -26.01 -22.81
C SER A 145 -8.53 -26.15 -22.12
N SER A 146 -8.02 -27.38 -22.03
CA SER A 146 -6.72 -27.72 -21.44
C SER A 146 -5.55 -27.03 -22.15
N LEU A 147 -5.67 -26.81 -23.46
CA LEU A 147 -4.64 -26.19 -24.31
C LEU A 147 -4.33 -24.75 -23.90
N ILE A 148 -5.34 -23.91 -23.64
CA ILE A 148 -5.15 -22.49 -23.29
C ILE A 148 -4.61 -22.33 -21.87
N ARG A 149 -5.10 -23.15 -20.93
CA ARG A 149 -4.60 -23.16 -19.54
C ARG A 149 -3.13 -23.55 -19.46
N SER A 150 -2.67 -24.47 -20.31
CA SER A 150 -1.27 -24.91 -20.29
C SER A 150 -0.26 -23.79 -20.64
N TRP A 151 -0.60 -22.90 -21.57
CA TRP A 151 0.29 -21.85 -22.09
C TRP A 151 0.15 -20.49 -21.39
N ALA A 152 -1.03 -20.17 -20.85
CA ALA A 152 -1.30 -18.93 -20.15
C ALA A 152 -1.10 -19.05 -18.62
N THR A 153 0.02 -19.64 -18.19
CA THR A 153 0.46 -19.75 -16.79
C THR A 153 1.76 -18.97 -16.57
N GLY A 154 2.21 -18.84 -15.32
CA GLY A 154 3.40 -18.07 -14.96
C GLY A 154 3.27 -16.57 -15.28
N LYS A 155 4.29 -16.03 -15.96
CA LYS A 155 4.37 -14.62 -16.38
C LYS A 155 3.28 -14.20 -17.39
N LEU A 156 2.57 -15.16 -17.98
CA LEU A 156 1.53 -14.92 -18.99
C LEU A 156 0.10 -15.13 -18.48
N PHE A 157 -0.10 -15.25 -17.15
CA PHE A 157 -1.43 -15.45 -16.55
C PHE A 157 -2.49 -14.45 -17.03
N TRP A 158 -2.06 -13.22 -17.32
CA TRP A 158 -2.96 -12.15 -17.73
C TRP A 158 -3.54 -12.31 -19.15
N LEU A 159 -2.96 -13.20 -19.98
CA LEU A 159 -3.52 -13.58 -21.27
C LEU A 159 -4.80 -14.43 -21.12
N LEU A 160 -5.03 -15.05 -19.96
CA LEU A 160 -6.25 -15.84 -19.69
C LEU A 160 -7.52 -15.03 -19.91
N SER A 161 -7.53 -13.75 -19.51
CA SER A 161 -8.69 -12.88 -19.72
C SER A 161 -8.96 -12.61 -21.20
N ILE A 162 -7.91 -12.47 -22.02
CA ILE A 162 -8.00 -12.26 -23.47
C ILE A 162 -8.52 -13.53 -24.13
N SER A 163 -7.97 -14.69 -23.79
CA SER A 163 -8.43 -15.96 -24.33
C SER A 163 -9.89 -16.25 -23.95
N ASN A 164 -10.26 -16.02 -22.69
CA ASN A 164 -11.63 -16.17 -22.22
C ASN A 164 -12.60 -15.21 -22.93
N TRP A 165 -12.16 -13.97 -23.17
CA TRP A 165 -12.91 -12.96 -23.92
C TRP A 165 -13.18 -13.43 -25.36
N ALA A 166 -12.15 -13.87 -26.07
CA ALA A 166 -12.29 -14.33 -27.46
C ALA A 166 -13.14 -15.59 -27.59
N GLU A 167 -12.96 -16.57 -26.70
CA GLU A 167 -13.59 -17.89 -26.83
C GLU A 167 -15.07 -17.91 -26.41
N ASN A 168 -15.44 -17.13 -25.38
CA ASN A 168 -16.77 -17.23 -24.80
C ASN A 168 -17.74 -16.19 -25.34
N TYR A 169 -17.28 -14.96 -25.60
CA TYR A 169 -18.21 -13.87 -25.91
C TYR A 169 -18.50 -13.70 -27.40
N PHE A 170 -17.70 -14.29 -28.29
CA PHE A 170 -17.93 -14.29 -29.73
C PHE A 170 -18.51 -15.62 -30.26
N ASN A 171 -18.72 -16.61 -29.40
CA ASN A 171 -19.12 -17.95 -29.81
C ASN A 171 -20.62 -18.21 -29.63
N LEU A 172 -21.38 -18.11 -30.73
CA LEU A 172 -22.82 -18.36 -30.76
C LEU A 172 -23.21 -19.84 -30.68
N LYS A 173 -22.27 -20.78 -30.76
CA LYS A 173 -22.59 -22.22 -30.65
C LYS A 173 -23.02 -22.61 -29.24
N LYS A 174 -22.61 -21.83 -28.23
CA LYS A 174 -22.92 -22.08 -26.81
C LYS A 174 -24.29 -21.53 -26.38
N VAL A 175 -25.04 -20.86 -27.27
CA VAL A 175 -26.34 -20.25 -26.98
C VAL A 175 -27.47 -21.06 -27.62
N GLU A 176 -28.24 -21.76 -26.79
CA GLU A 176 -29.32 -22.66 -27.23
C GLU A 176 -30.61 -21.89 -27.61
N ASP A 177 -30.98 -20.87 -26.84
CA ASP A 177 -32.20 -20.09 -27.09
C ASP A 177 -32.10 -19.22 -28.37
N LYS A 178 -33.11 -19.31 -29.24
CA LYS A 178 -33.13 -18.62 -30.54
C LYS A 178 -33.17 -17.09 -30.39
N ASN A 179 -33.85 -16.55 -29.38
CA ASN A 179 -33.97 -15.10 -29.18
C ASN A 179 -32.69 -14.51 -28.59
N ASP A 180 -32.07 -15.23 -27.66
CA ASP A 180 -30.78 -14.86 -27.09
C ASP A 180 -29.66 -14.99 -28.12
N LYS A 181 -29.71 -15.99 -29.01
CA LYS A 181 -28.78 -16.11 -30.13
C LYS A 181 -28.87 -14.90 -31.07
N LYS A 182 -30.07 -14.39 -31.35
CA LYS A 182 -30.26 -13.14 -32.11
C LYS A 182 -29.64 -11.94 -31.38
N LYS A 183 -29.89 -11.77 -30.08
CA LYS A 183 -29.34 -10.65 -29.28
C LYS A 183 -27.80 -10.71 -29.19
N ALA A 184 -27.24 -11.89 -28.98
CA ALA A 184 -25.81 -12.12 -28.96
C ALA A 184 -25.19 -11.79 -30.32
N LEU A 185 -25.80 -12.26 -31.43
CA LEU A 185 -25.37 -11.95 -32.78
C LEU A 185 -25.40 -10.44 -33.06
N THR A 186 -26.49 -9.75 -32.72
CA THR A 186 -26.59 -8.28 -32.88
C THR A 186 -25.45 -7.58 -32.13
N SER A 187 -25.16 -7.99 -30.90
CA SER A 187 -24.09 -7.39 -30.10
C SER A 187 -22.70 -7.67 -30.65
N ILE A 188 -22.46 -8.85 -31.23
CA ILE A 188 -21.20 -9.20 -31.90
C ILE A 188 -21.02 -8.37 -33.18
N VAL A 189 -22.07 -8.26 -33.99
CA VAL A 189 -22.06 -7.43 -35.22
C VAL A 189 -21.76 -5.97 -34.88
N LEU A 190 -22.37 -5.42 -33.81
CA LEU A 190 -22.08 -4.05 -33.35
C LEU A 190 -20.60 -3.84 -33.00
N VAL A 191 -19.96 -4.81 -32.36
CA VAL A 191 -18.52 -4.75 -32.05
C VAL A 191 -17.69 -4.76 -33.34
N TYR A 192 -18.03 -5.59 -34.32
CA TYR A 192 -17.32 -5.62 -35.61
C TYR A 192 -17.52 -4.34 -36.42
N VAL A 193 -18.73 -3.79 -36.45
CA VAL A 193 -19.02 -2.49 -37.10
C VAL A 193 -18.23 -1.38 -36.42
N PHE A 194 -18.23 -1.34 -35.09
CA PHE A 194 -17.43 -0.38 -34.34
C PHE A 194 -15.93 -0.53 -34.67
N ALA A 195 -15.37 -1.74 -34.61
CA ALA A 195 -13.97 -1.99 -34.93
C ALA A 195 -13.61 -1.60 -36.37
N GLY A 196 -14.49 -1.91 -37.33
CA GLY A 196 -14.34 -1.58 -38.75
C GLY A 196 -14.39 -0.09 -39.06
N ILE A 197 -14.92 0.75 -38.15
CA ILE A 197 -14.90 2.21 -38.27
C ILE A 197 -13.76 2.80 -37.44
N PHE A 198 -13.66 2.37 -36.17
CA PHE A 198 -12.74 2.90 -35.18
C PHE A 198 -11.28 2.70 -35.59
N PHE A 199 -10.86 1.49 -35.93
CA PHE A 199 -9.45 1.23 -36.25
C PHE A 199 -8.99 1.96 -37.52
N PRO A 200 -9.73 1.95 -38.65
CA PRO A 200 -9.33 2.74 -39.81
C PRO A 200 -9.20 4.24 -39.51
N LEU A 201 -10.08 4.82 -38.68
CA LEU A 201 -9.93 6.21 -38.26
C LEU A 201 -8.69 6.43 -37.40
N VAL A 202 -8.40 5.54 -36.43
CA VAL A 202 -7.19 5.62 -35.61
C VAL A 202 -5.93 5.53 -36.47
N PHE A 203 -5.86 4.56 -37.40
CA PHE A 203 -4.73 4.44 -38.31
C PHE A 203 -4.61 5.64 -39.26
N LYS A 204 -5.72 6.16 -39.77
CA LYS A 204 -5.73 7.34 -40.67
C LYS A 204 -5.23 8.61 -39.99
N PHE A 205 -5.66 8.88 -38.75
CA PHE A 205 -5.36 10.14 -38.06
C PHE A 205 -4.12 10.07 -37.17
N PHE A 206 -3.76 8.90 -36.66
CA PHE A 206 -2.69 8.76 -35.67
C PHE A 206 -1.64 7.69 -36.03
N GLY A 207 -1.80 6.99 -37.17
CA GLY A 207 -0.88 5.96 -37.63
C GLY A 207 -0.79 4.76 -36.69
N VAL A 208 0.24 3.94 -36.92
CA VAL A 208 0.53 2.76 -36.08
C VAL A 208 0.85 3.17 -34.64
N SER A 209 1.56 4.29 -34.46
CA SER A 209 1.89 4.83 -33.14
C SER A 209 0.63 5.16 -32.32
N GLY A 210 -0.39 5.75 -32.95
CA GLY A 210 -1.66 6.04 -32.27
C GLY A 210 -2.43 4.80 -31.87
N PHE A 211 -2.47 3.78 -32.74
CA PHE A 211 -3.05 2.48 -32.41
C PHE A 211 -2.37 1.86 -31.17
N LEU A 212 -1.03 1.87 -31.15
CA LEU A 212 -0.25 1.33 -30.03
C LEU A 212 -0.50 2.11 -28.73
N ASN A 213 -0.44 3.45 -28.79
CA ASN A 213 -0.44 4.29 -27.60
C ASN A 213 -1.83 4.56 -27.03
N TYR A 214 -2.84 4.73 -27.87
CA TYR A 214 -4.18 5.15 -27.43
C TYR A 214 -5.15 3.98 -27.28
N TRP A 215 -4.87 2.83 -27.88
CA TRP A 215 -5.73 1.65 -27.76
C TRP A 215 -4.99 0.42 -27.24
N LEU A 216 -3.98 -0.09 -27.95
CA LEU A 216 -3.39 -1.40 -27.63
C LEU A 216 -2.75 -1.43 -26.23
N ALA A 217 -1.87 -0.48 -25.89
CA ALA A 217 -1.19 -0.49 -24.60
C ALA A 217 -2.17 -0.31 -23.41
N PRO A 218 -3.10 0.67 -23.43
CA PRO A 218 -4.17 0.74 -22.43
C PRO A 218 -5.04 -0.52 -22.36
N TRP A 219 -5.37 -1.14 -23.50
CA TRP A 219 -6.18 -2.37 -23.56
C TRP A 219 -5.44 -3.58 -22.97
N LEU A 220 -4.14 -3.71 -23.21
CA LEU A 220 -3.31 -4.74 -22.57
C LEU A 220 -3.24 -4.55 -21.05
N ILE A 221 -3.08 -3.31 -20.59
CA ILE A 221 -3.10 -2.99 -19.16
C ILE A 221 -4.47 -3.29 -18.55
N TYR A 222 -5.57 -2.97 -19.24
CA TYR A 222 -6.92 -3.35 -18.83
C TYR A 222 -7.04 -4.87 -18.61
N HIS A 223 -6.59 -5.68 -19.58
CA HIS A 223 -6.64 -7.14 -19.47
C HIS A 223 -5.74 -7.66 -18.36
N PHE A 224 -4.58 -7.06 -18.18
CA PHE A 224 -3.70 -7.32 -17.04
C PHE A 224 -4.39 -7.01 -15.71
N LEU A 225 -5.03 -5.86 -15.57
CA LEU A 225 -5.76 -5.45 -14.37
C LEU A 225 -6.96 -6.36 -14.11
N VAL A 226 -7.80 -6.62 -15.09
CA VAL A 226 -8.94 -7.54 -14.95
C VAL A 226 -8.47 -8.94 -14.60
N SER A 227 -7.37 -9.42 -15.18
CA SER A 227 -6.78 -10.72 -14.82
C SER A 227 -6.30 -10.73 -13.38
N THR A 228 -5.68 -9.64 -12.96
CA THR A 228 -5.26 -9.43 -11.57
C THR A 228 -6.50 -9.48 -10.67
N PHE A 229 -7.53 -8.67 -10.89
CA PHE A 229 -8.69 -8.64 -9.97
C PHE A 229 -9.61 -9.87 -10.04
N THR A 230 -9.73 -10.52 -11.20
CA THR A 230 -10.75 -11.56 -11.48
C THR A 230 -10.18 -12.97 -11.46
N PHE A 231 -8.87 -13.12 -11.68
CA PHE A 231 -8.19 -14.42 -11.80
C PHE A 231 -7.01 -14.58 -10.84
N LEU A 232 -6.68 -13.58 -10.00
CA LEU A 232 -5.88 -13.86 -8.81
C LEU A 232 -6.63 -14.88 -7.93
N PRO A 233 -5.92 -15.85 -7.34
CA PRO A 233 -6.52 -16.87 -6.50
C PRO A 233 -7.39 -16.28 -5.39
N ALA A 234 -8.64 -16.73 -5.34
CA ALA A 234 -9.27 -17.05 -4.07
C ALA A 234 -8.32 -17.98 -3.32
N ILE A 235 -7.69 -17.50 -2.24
CA ILE A 235 -6.84 -18.35 -1.40
C ILE A 235 -7.78 -19.32 -0.66
N PRO A 236 -7.70 -20.63 -0.92
CA PRO A 236 -8.58 -21.60 -0.31
C PRO A 236 -8.07 -21.94 1.08
N PHE A 237 -8.82 -21.56 2.11
CA PHE A 237 -8.81 -22.27 3.37
C PHE A 237 -10.25 -22.61 3.76
N PHE A 238 -10.42 -23.92 3.98
CA PHE A 238 -11.58 -24.67 4.48
C PHE A 238 -12.57 -25.29 3.49
N GLU A 239 -12.54 -26.62 3.51
CA GLU A 239 -13.54 -27.62 3.13
C GLU A 239 -14.69 -27.66 4.15
N GLU A 240 -15.90 -28.18 3.90
CA GLU A 240 -16.64 -28.78 2.79
C GLU A 240 -18.11 -28.34 3.00
N GLU A 241 -18.75 -27.75 1.99
CA GLU A 241 -20.12 -28.05 1.57
C GLU A 241 -20.50 -27.01 0.51
N LYS A 242 -20.54 -27.50 -0.73
CA LYS A 242 -21.19 -26.95 -1.91
C LYS A 242 -21.11 -25.41 -2.11
N ASP A 243 -20.20 -25.04 -3.00
CA ASP A 243 -20.27 -23.86 -3.87
C ASP A 243 -19.89 -22.49 -3.27
N LYS A 244 -19.24 -22.46 -2.10
CA LYS A 244 -18.83 -21.20 -1.45
C LYS A 244 -17.37 -20.82 -1.77
N ARG A 245 -17.23 -20.02 -2.84
CA ARG A 245 -15.99 -19.30 -3.22
C ARG A 245 -15.80 -18.08 -2.30
N TYR A 246 -14.67 -17.96 -1.59
CA TYR A 246 -14.33 -16.72 -0.89
C TYR A 246 -13.12 -16.02 -1.49
N HIS A 247 -13.27 -14.71 -1.63
CA HIS A 247 -12.35 -13.83 -2.33
C HIS A 247 -11.38 -13.22 -1.33
N VAL A 248 -10.09 -13.26 -1.67
CA VAL A 248 -9.07 -12.47 -0.96
C VAL A 248 -9.29 -11.02 -1.29
N HIS A 249 -9.40 -10.18 -0.27
CA HIS A 249 -9.41 -8.74 -0.49
C HIS A 249 -7.96 -8.24 -0.56
N ILE A 250 -7.65 -7.59 -1.67
CA ILE A 250 -6.38 -6.91 -1.87
C ILE A 250 -6.65 -5.41 -1.80
N THR A 251 -6.06 -4.76 -0.80
CA THR A 251 -6.15 -3.31 -0.63
C THR A 251 -5.11 -2.62 -1.50
N TYR A 252 -5.52 -1.62 -2.27
CA TYR A 252 -4.65 -0.82 -3.13
C TYR A 252 -4.60 0.64 -2.67
N PRO A 253 -3.67 1.47 -3.18
CA PRO A 253 -3.71 2.91 -2.95
C PRO A 253 -5.07 3.51 -3.35
N LYS A 254 -5.68 4.33 -2.48
CA LYS A 254 -7.05 4.86 -2.67
C LYS A 254 -7.28 5.54 -4.02
N TRP A 255 -6.28 6.26 -4.54
CA TRP A 255 -6.37 6.91 -5.85
C TRP A 255 -6.57 5.90 -6.98
N PHE A 256 -5.91 4.73 -6.87
CA PHE A 256 -5.99 3.68 -7.87
C PHE A 256 -7.34 2.98 -7.79
N GLU A 257 -7.78 2.59 -6.58
CA GLU A 257 -9.11 2.03 -6.32
C GLU A 257 -10.22 2.91 -6.90
N PHE A 258 -10.10 4.23 -6.74
CA PHE A 258 -11.01 5.20 -7.31
C PHE A 258 -11.07 5.20 -8.84
N VAL A 259 -9.92 5.12 -9.51
CA VAL A 259 -9.84 5.08 -10.98
C VAL A 259 -10.42 3.76 -11.53
N VAL A 260 -10.10 2.62 -10.90
CA VAL A 260 -10.60 1.30 -11.29
C VAL A 260 -12.01 0.99 -10.74
N LYS A 261 -12.69 1.98 -10.15
CA LYS A 261 -14.07 1.88 -9.66
C LYS A 261 -14.28 0.80 -8.60
N ASP A 262 -13.37 0.73 -7.65
CA ASP A 262 -13.43 -0.17 -6.49
C ASP A 262 -13.57 -1.66 -6.92
N ILE A 263 -13.06 -2.03 -8.10
CA ILE A 263 -13.12 -3.41 -8.63
C ILE A 263 -12.45 -4.43 -7.70
N ASN A 264 -11.49 -4.00 -6.88
CA ASN A 264 -10.81 -4.83 -5.88
C ASN A 264 -11.72 -5.23 -4.70
N PHE A 265 -12.86 -4.56 -4.50
CA PHE A 265 -13.90 -4.97 -3.55
C PHE A 265 -14.81 -6.05 -4.16
N ALA A 266 -14.19 -7.15 -4.59
CA ALA A 266 -14.89 -8.27 -5.24
C ALA A 266 -15.88 -8.96 -4.28
N LEU A 267 -15.55 -9.05 -2.99
CA LEU A 267 -16.35 -9.78 -1.99
C LEU A 267 -17.81 -9.28 -1.89
N PRO A 268 -18.10 -7.98 -1.65
CA PRO A 268 -19.47 -7.48 -1.68
C PRO A 268 -20.20 -7.75 -3.00
N ARG A 269 -19.47 -7.68 -4.12
CA ARG A 269 -20.04 -7.92 -5.46
C ARG A 269 -20.43 -9.38 -5.68
N HIS A 270 -19.66 -10.33 -5.13
CA HIS A 270 -20.01 -11.76 -5.17
C HIS A 270 -21.12 -12.13 -4.20
N ILE A 271 -21.22 -11.42 -3.07
CA ILE A 271 -22.32 -11.58 -2.11
C ILE A 271 -23.63 -11.06 -2.71
N ALA A 272 -23.61 -9.88 -3.32
CA ALA A 272 -24.78 -9.31 -3.97
C ALA A 272 -24.40 -8.46 -5.19
N VAL A 273 -24.61 -9.04 -6.38
CA VAL A 273 -24.35 -8.39 -7.68
C VAL A 273 -25.22 -7.13 -7.92
N SER A 274 -26.26 -6.93 -7.11
CA SER A 274 -27.14 -5.76 -7.15
C SER A 274 -26.53 -4.51 -6.52
N ILE A 275 -25.42 -4.64 -5.77
CA ILE A 275 -24.70 -3.52 -5.17
C ILE A 275 -23.97 -2.74 -6.29
N PRO A 276 -24.27 -1.44 -6.48
CA PRO A 276 -23.55 -0.63 -7.45
C PRO A 276 -22.10 -0.39 -7.03
N HIS A 277 -21.19 -0.24 -7.99
CA HIS A 277 -19.75 -0.11 -7.74
C HIS A 277 -19.40 0.98 -6.73
N TYR A 278 -20.07 2.13 -6.81
CA TYR A 278 -19.82 3.28 -5.92
C TYR A 278 -20.27 3.07 -4.46
N ASN A 279 -20.92 1.93 -4.15
CA ASN A 279 -21.28 1.53 -2.80
C ASN A 279 -20.48 0.30 -2.31
N LEU A 280 -19.61 -0.30 -3.14
CA LEU A 280 -18.88 -1.53 -2.79
C LEU A 280 -18.02 -1.35 -1.55
N ARG A 281 -17.31 -0.22 -1.43
CA ARG A 281 -16.50 0.08 -0.25
C ARG A 281 -17.33 0.12 1.03
N LYS A 282 -18.47 0.82 1.00
CA LYS A 282 -19.38 0.89 2.15
C LYS A 282 -19.95 -0.49 2.52
N ALA A 283 -20.26 -1.31 1.51
CA ALA A 283 -20.68 -2.69 1.73
C ALA A 283 -19.55 -3.53 2.35
N TYR A 284 -18.30 -3.36 1.88
CA TYR A 284 -17.13 -4.00 2.44
C TYR A 284 -16.86 -3.58 3.89
N ASP A 285 -16.89 -2.29 4.19
CA ASP A 285 -16.67 -1.77 5.55
C ASP A 285 -17.70 -2.34 6.53
N SER A 286 -18.96 -2.47 6.10
CA SER A 286 -20.00 -3.12 6.90
C SER A 286 -19.71 -4.61 7.09
N PHE A 287 -19.26 -5.28 6.02
CA PHE A 287 -18.92 -6.69 6.06
C PHE A 287 -17.72 -6.95 6.97
N GLN A 288 -16.69 -6.10 6.92
CA GLN A 288 -15.52 -6.16 7.79
C GLN A 288 -15.91 -6.01 9.26
N LYS A 289 -16.78 -5.04 9.61
CA LYS A 289 -17.22 -4.85 11.00
C LYS A 289 -17.90 -6.09 11.60
N GLN A 290 -18.67 -6.82 10.79
CA GLN A 290 -19.48 -7.95 11.27
C GLN A 290 -18.78 -9.31 11.10
N TRP A 291 -17.95 -9.45 10.06
CA TRP A 291 -17.45 -10.74 9.58
C TRP A 291 -15.92 -10.79 9.45
N SER A 292 -15.18 -9.84 10.02
CA SER A 292 -13.71 -9.76 9.84
C SER A 292 -12.91 -10.99 10.29
N GLU A 293 -13.48 -11.86 11.14
CA GLU A 293 -12.83 -13.11 11.53
C GLU A 293 -12.82 -14.17 10.41
N TYR A 294 -13.61 -13.97 9.35
CA TYR A 294 -13.78 -14.90 8.21
C TYR A 294 -13.17 -14.37 6.90
N ILE A 295 -12.49 -13.21 6.94
CA ILE A 295 -11.96 -12.53 5.75
C ILE A 295 -10.44 -12.62 5.76
N TYR A 296 -9.86 -12.98 4.61
CA TYR A 296 -8.44 -12.87 4.38
C TYR A 296 -8.12 -11.54 3.67
N GLU A 297 -7.30 -10.71 4.32
CA GLU A 297 -6.87 -9.40 3.80
C GLU A 297 -5.35 -9.36 3.62
N CYS A 298 -4.91 -8.91 2.44
CA CYS A 298 -3.52 -8.58 2.19
C CYS A 298 -3.39 -7.21 1.50
N THR A 299 -2.25 -6.56 1.71
CA THR A 299 -1.88 -5.33 1.01
C THR A 299 -1.27 -5.68 -0.35
N PHE A 300 -1.55 -4.87 -1.36
CA PHE A 300 -0.81 -4.96 -2.61
C PHE A 300 0.63 -4.49 -2.41
N GLU A 301 1.57 -5.45 -2.33
CA GLU A 301 3.01 -5.20 -2.26
C GLU A 301 3.72 -5.78 -3.49
N LEU A 302 4.90 -5.23 -3.82
CA LEU A 302 5.73 -5.73 -4.93
C LEU A 302 6.08 -7.21 -4.78
N ASP A 303 6.22 -7.70 -3.56
CA ASP A 303 6.53 -9.11 -3.29
C ASP A 303 5.32 -10.01 -3.50
N LEU A 304 4.10 -9.58 -3.12
CA LEU A 304 2.85 -10.24 -3.52
C LEU A 304 2.80 -10.33 -5.05
N PHE A 305 3.07 -9.22 -5.75
CA PHE A 305 3.03 -9.18 -7.21
C PHE A 305 4.05 -10.12 -7.87
N ARG A 306 5.30 -10.16 -7.38
CA ARG A 306 6.35 -11.09 -7.85
C ARG A 306 5.96 -12.54 -7.60
N GLU A 307 5.40 -12.82 -6.43
CA GLU A 307 5.01 -14.15 -6.03
C GLU A 307 3.87 -14.68 -6.92
N LEU A 308 2.87 -13.84 -7.19
CA LEU A 308 1.75 -14.12 -8.11
C LEU A 308 2.22 -14.40 -9.54
N ILE A 309 3.21 -13.66 -10.04
CA ILE A 309 3.81 -13.90 -11.36
C ILE A 309 4.58 -15.22 -11.40
N SER A 310 5.27 -15.57 -10.31
CA SER A 310 6.19 -16.72 -10.25
C SER A 310 5.49 -18.06 -9.99
N LYS A 311 4.43 -18.09 -9.19
CA LYS A 311 3.78 -19.32 -8.70
C LYS A 311 2.45 -19.67 -9.39
N SER A 312 2.05 -18.96 -10.44
CA SER A 312 0.76 -19.20 -11.11
C SER A 312 0.64 -20.53 -11.88
N GLN A 313 1.66 -21.40 -11.82
CA GLN A 313 1.64 -22.75 -12.41
C GLN A 313 0.86 -23.80 -11.58
N THR A 314 0.62 -23.59 -10.28
CA THR A 314 -0.03 -24.60 -9.40
C THR A 314 -1.55 -24.49 -9.29
N PHE A 315 -2.22 -23.71 -10.13
CA PHE A 315 -3.68 -23.49 -10.05
C PHE A 315 -4.52 -24.51 -10.85
N SER A 316 -4.03 -25.73 -11.07
CA SER A 316 -4.73 -26.76 -11.85
C SER A 316 -4.93 -28.08 -11.10
N GLU A 317 -6.22 -28.40 -10.87
CA GLU A 317 -6.88 -29.72 -10.98
C GLU A 317 -6.78 -30.80 -9.89
N GLU A 318 -6.01 -30.66 -8.80
CA GLU A 318 -6.05 -31.66 -7.70
C GLU A 318 -6.84 -31.14 -6.48
N ILE A 319 -8.13 -31.48 -6.42
CA ILE A 319 -9.07 -31.09 -5.35
C ILE A 319 -9.62 -32.37 -4.71
N PHE A 320 -9.16 -32.71 -3.49
CA PHE A 320 -9.60 -33.86 -2.70
C PHE A 320 -9.55 -33.54 -1.19
N SER A 321 -10.55 -34.08 -0.44
CA SER A 321 -10.93 -33.68 0.94
C SER A 321 -10.50 -34.61 2.08
N PRO A 322 -10.50 -34.09 3.33
CA PRO A 322 -11.17 -34.79 4.44
C PRO A 322 -11.60 -33.93 5.66
N PHE A 323 -12.91 -33.92 6.00
CA PHE A 323 -13.42 -33.50 7.31
C PHE A 323 -13.23 -34.52 8.46
N ASP A 324 -13.14 -34.00 9.70
CA ASP A 324 -13.89 -34.53 10.85
C ASP A 324 -14.01 -33.52 12.03
N ASN A 325 -15.08 -33.66 12.82
CA ASN A 325 -15.80 -32.66 13.64
C ASN A 325 -15.34 -32.44 15.11
N THR A 326 -15.52 -31.22 15.67
CA THR A 326 -16.19 -30.93 16.98
C THR A 326 -16.26 -29.41 17.32
N PRO A 327 -17.27 -28.94 18.12
CA PRO A 327 -17.57 -27.52 18.28
C PRO A 327 -16.89 -26.86 19.50
N LEU A 328 -16.43 -25.60 19.35
CA LEU A 328 -16.04 -24.72 20.46
C LEU A 328 -16.98 -23.50 20.58
N ALA A 329 -17.27 -23.12 21.83
CA ALA A 329 -18.25 -22.11 22.22
C ALA A 329 -17.90 -20.67 21.79
N LYS A 330 -18.94 -19.85 21.62
CA LYS A 330 -18.88 -18.44 21.17
C LYS A 330 -18.09 -17.54 22.15
N PRO A 331 -17.12 -16.73 21.68
CA PRO A 331 -16.58 -15.63 22.49
C PRO A 331 -17.53 -14.42 22.49
N LYS A 332 -17.65 -13.77 23.66
CA LYS A 332 -18.37 -12.50 23.82
C LYS A 332 -17.51 -11.34 23.30
N GLN A 333 -18.11 -10.44 22.52
CA GLN A 333 -17.47 -9.21 22.03
C GLN A 333 -17.39 -8.14 23.13
N PRO A 334 -16.29 -7.36 23.22
CA PRO A 334 -16.27 -6.10 23.95
C PRO A 334 -17.01 -5.01 23.16
N LYS A 335 -17.83 -4.20 23.85
CA LYS A 335 -18.42 -2.98 23.28
C LYS A 335 -17.32 -1.95 23.01
N GLN A 336 -17.17 -1.55 21.76
CA GLN A 336 -16.36 -0.41 21.36
C GLN A 336 -17.30 0.79 21.17
N GLU A 337 -17.14 1.83 21.99
CA GLU A 337 -17.87 3.08 21.83
C GLU A 337 -17.42 3.77 20.53
N LEU A 338 -18.41 4.08 19.67
CA LEU A 338 -18.18 4.91 18.49
C LEU A 338 -17.89 6.35 18.96
N PRO A 339 -16.88 7.04 18.40
CA PRO A 339 -16.66 8.44 18.72
C PRO A 339 -17.87 9.27 18.29
N ALA A 340 -18.27 10.18 19.18
CA ALA A 340 -19.45 11.04 19.05
C ALA A 340 -19.52 11.75 17.69
N ASP A 341 -20.74 11.85 17.15
CA ASP A 341 -21.09 12.62 15.96
C ASP A 341 -20.45 14.01 16.00
N ARG A 342 -19.58 14.31 15.03
CA ARG A 342 -19.12 15.69 14.82
C ARG A 342 -20.29 16.49 14.25
N PRO A 343 -20.64 17.67 14.79
CA PRO A 343 -21.69 18.50 14.24
C PRO A 343 -21.35 18.88 12.79
N SER A 344 -22.33 18.80 11.89
CA SER A 344 -22.19 19.22 10.50
C SER A 344 -21.91 20.73 10.48
N ARG A 345 -20.71 21.12 10.06
CA ARG A 345 -20.37 22.54 9.85
C ARG A 345 -21.19 23.10 8.70
N SER A 346 -21.74 24.30 8.88
CA SER A 346 -22.40 25.02 7.79
C SER A 346 -21.38 25.46 6.72
N VAL A 347 -21.84 25.67 5.49
CA VAL A 347 -20.97 26.13 4.38
C VAL A 347 -20.31 27.48 4.70
N SER A 348 -21.02 28.37 5.41
CA SER A 348 -20.49 29.66 5.84
C SER A 348 -19.35 29.51 6.87
N GLU A 349 -19.49 28.60 7.84
CA GLU A 349 -18.42 28.29 8.80
C GLU A 349 -17.21 27.64 8.12
N PHE A 350 -17.42 26.81 7.11
CA PHE A 350 -16.32 26.24 6.34
C PHE A 350 -15.54 27.34 5.61
N LEU A 351 -16.22 28.23 4.87
CA LEU A 351 -15.59 29.33 4.14
C LEU A 351 -14.86 30.32 5.06
N ALA A 352 -15.41 30.61 6.24
CA ALA A 352 -14.78 31.50 7.23
C ALA A 352 -13.44 30.94 7.76
N ASN A 353 -13.32 29.61 7.83
CA ASN A 353 -12.14 28.90 8.31
C ASN A 353 -11.04 28.76 7.26
N ILE A 354 -11.26 29.13 6.00
CA ILE A 354 -10.22 29.06 4.96
C ILE A 354 -9.16 30.13 5.19
N ASN A 355 -7.90 29.73 5.15
CA ASN A 355 -6.76 30.64 5.03
C ASN A 355 -6.59 31.03 3.56
N TRP A 356 -7.27 32.12 3.17
CA TRP A 356 -7.32 32.58 1.77
C TRP A 356 -5.96 32.89 1.16
N ILE A 357 -4.98 33.33 1.96
CA ILE A 357 -3.62 33.64 1.45
C ILE A 357 -2.95 32.35 0.96
N HIS A 358 -2.88 31.33 1.83
CA HIS A 358 -2.30 30.04 1.46
C HIS A 358 -3.11 29.34 0.38
N PHE A 359 -4.45 29.36 0.49
CA PHE A 359 -5.33 28.76 -0.49
C PHE A 359 -5.09 29.35 -1.89
N ILE A 360 -5.11 30.68 -2.03
CA ILE A 360 -4.88 31.33 -3.33
C ILE A 360 -3.47 31.04 -3.84
N LEU A 361 -2.44 31.17 -3.00
CA LEU A 361 -1.05 30.93 -3.41
C LEU A 361 -0.84 29.50 -3.94
N LEU A 362 -1.27 28.50 -3.17
CA LEU A 362 -1.05 27.08 -3.45
C LEU A 362 -1.98 26.51 -4.53
N THR A 363 -3.08 27.19 -4.85
CA THR A 363 -3.96 26.80 -5.98
C THR A 363 -3.64 27.56 -7.26
N SER A 364 -3.30 28.84 -7.19
CA SER A 364 -2.97 29.65 -8.37
C SER A 364 -1.61 29.30 -8.96
N THR A 365 -0.59 28.99 -8.14
CA THR A 365 0.76 28.71 -8.66
C THR A 365 0.83 27.45 -9.53
N PRO A 366 0.18 26.30 -9.19
CA PRO A 366 0.08 25.17 -10.12
C PRO A 366 -0.69 25.50 -11.40
N ILE A 367 -1.76 26.31 -11.32
CA ILE A 367 -2.53 26.73 -12.50
C ILE A 367 -1.65 27.58 -13.42
N ILE A 368 -0.91 28.55 -12.87
CA ILE A 368 0.01 29.40 -13.64
C ILE A 368 1.15 28.56 -14.22
N ALA A 369 1.72 27.60 -13.48
CA ALA A 369 2.73 26.68 -13.99
C ALA A 369 2.19 25.85 -15.18
N LEU A 370 0.97 25.31 -15.06
CA LEU A 370 0.30 24.58 -16.14
C LEU A 370 0.09 25.47 -17.37
N ILE A 371 -0.41 26.70 -17.18
CA ILE A 371 -0.54 27.68 -18.27
C ILE A 371 0.83 27.87 -18.95
N GLY A 372 1.89 28.07 -18.17
CA GLY A 372 3.27 28.17 -18.68
C GLY A 372 3.69 26.99 -19.52
N PHE A 373 3.47 25.77 -19.02
CA PHE A 373 3.77 24.53 -19.76
C PHE A 373 3.05 24.43 -21.11
N PHE A 374 1.88 25.03 -21.26
CA PHE A 374 1.12 25.00 -22.51
C PHE A 374 1.38 26.21 -23.42
N THR A 375 1.90 27.32 -22.90
CA THR A 375 1.96 28.60 -23.63
C THR A 375 3.38 29.11 -23.89
N VAL A 376 4.36 28.67 -23.11
CA VAL A 376 5.75 29.15 -23.19
C VAL A 376 6.67 28.00 -23.57
N PRO A 377 7.53 28.13 -24.60
CA PRO A 377 8.51 27.10 -24.91
C PRO A 377 9.62 27.05 -23.84
N LEU A 378 10.04 25.85 -23.47
CA LEU A 378 11.12 25.66 -22.50
C LEU A 378 12.48 25.63 -23.20
N SER A 379 13.30 26.67 -22.96
CA SER A 379 14.70 26.66 -23.39
C SER A 379 15.56 25.75 -22.50
N ARG A 380 16.65 25.18 -23.07
CA ARG A 380 17.55 24.29 -22.34
C ARG A 380 18.24 24.99 -21.16
N ALA A 381 18.67 26.24 -21.36
CA ALA A 381 19.32 27.03 -20.31
C ALA A 381 18.36 27.31 -19.15
N THR A 382 17.11 27.70 -19.44
CA THR A 382 16.07 27.89 -18.42
C THR A 382 15.73 26.61 -17.68
N PHE A 383 15.67 25.46 -18.37
CA PHE A 383 15.45 24.18 -17.71
C PHE A 383 16.56 23.86 -16.69
N ILE A 384 17.83 23.95 -17.12
CA ILE A 384 18.98 23.70 -16.24
C ILE A 384 18.97 24.68 -15.06
N TRP A 385 18.69 25.95 -15.31
CA TRP A 385 18.59 26.96 -14.26
C TRP A 385 17.44 26.67 -13.29
N SER A 386 16.29 26.25 -13.79
CA SER A 386 15.14 25.87 -12.95
C SER A 386 15.51 24.71 -12.01
N VAL A 387 16.25 23.72 -12.50
CA VAL A 387 16.73 22.59 -11.69
C VAL A 387 17.78 23.04 -10.67
N ILE A 388 18.74 23.87 -11.05
CA ILE A 388 19.74 24.40 -10.11
C ILE A 388 19.05 25.21 -9.01
N TYR A 389 18.14 26.10 -9.39
CA TYR A 389 17.44 26.97 -8.45
C TYR A 389 16.46 26.21 -7.55
N TYR A 390 15.85 25.13 -8.06
CA TYR A 390 15.12 24.15 -7.25
C TYR A 390 15.99 23.61 -6.10
N HIS A 391 17.21 23.15 -6.41
CA HIS A 391 18.14 22.66 -5.39
C HIS A 391 18.60 23.76 -4.44
N ILE A 392 18.87 24.99 -4.92
CA ILE A 392 19.23 26.12 -4.06
C ILE A 392 18.14 26.40 -3.02
N THR A 393 16.88 26.51 -3.47
CA THR A 393 15.76 26.78 -2.56
C THR A 393 15.45 25.60 -1.64
N GLY A 394 15.53 24.36 -2.14
CA GLY A 394 15.38 23.15 -1.33
C GLY A 394 16.44 23.04 -0.25
N MET A 395 17.72 23.27 -0.57
CA MET A 395 18.82 23.31 0.39
C MET A 395 18.67 24.45 1.41
N GLY A 396 18.08 25.57 1.01
CA GLY A 396 17.72 26.64 1.93
C GLY A 396 16.74 26.20 3.02
N ILE A 397 15.81 25.29 2.69
CA ILE A 397 14.92 24.65 3.65
C ILE A 397 15.67 23.59 4.46
N THR A 398 16.27 22.59 3.80
CA THR A 398 16.85 21.42 4.49
C THR A 398 18.09 21.77 5.30
N ALA A 399 19.10 22.40 4.70
CA ALA A 399 20.31 22.77 5.43
C ALA A 399 20.12 23.99 6.33
N GLY A 400 19.28 24.93 5.90
CA GLY A 400 19.00 26.17 6.61
C GLY A 400 17.90 26.00 7.66
N TYR A 401 16.66 26.23 7.25
CA TYR A 401 15.52 26.31 8.18
C TYR A 401 15.40 25.08 9.07
N HIS A 402 15.60 23.90 8.52
CA HIS A 402 15.47 22.63 9.21
C HIS A 402 16.68 22.33 10.09
N ARG A 403 17.83 21.97 9.50
CA ARG A 403 18.98 21.46 10.28
C ARG A 403 19.72 22.54 11.06
N LEU A 404 19.92 23.74 10.49
CA LEU A 404 20.61 24.83 11.18
C LEU A 404 19.72 25.53 12.21
N PHE A 405 18.54 25.98 11.81
CA PHE A 405 17.71 26.83 12.67
C PHE A 405 16.74 26.03 13.55
N ALA A 406 15.98 25.08 13.01
CA ALA A 406 15.02 24.33 13.82
C ALA A 406 15.72 23.36 14.79
N HIS A 407 16.72 22.60 14.32
CA HIS A 407 17.38 21.55 15.09
C HIS A 407 18.73 21.93 15.70
N ARG A 408 19.35 23.02 15.25
CA ARG A 408 20.69 23.43 15.70
C ARG A 408 21.71 22.28 15.59
N ALA A 409 21.62 21.53 14.49
CA ALA A 409 22.44 20.36 14.23
C ALA A 409 23.90 20.72 13.88
N TYR A 410 24.15 21.97 13.50
CA TYR A 410 25.47 22.54 13.29
C TYR A 410 25.45 24.05 13.52
N SER A 411 26.62 24.68 13.52
CA SER A 411 26.77 26.14 13.54
C SER A 411 27.31 26.62 12.19
N ALA A 412 26.91 27.81 11.76
CA ALA A 412 27.33 28.37 10.47
C ALA A 412 27.99 29.74 10.64
N SER A 413 29.02 29.99 9.84
CA SER A 413 29.57 31.32 9.61
C SER A 413 28.49 32.29 9.12
N LEU A 414 28.70 33.58 9.34
CA LEU A 414 27.71 34.59 8.94
C LEU A 414 27.34 34.56 7.44
N PRO A 415 28.30 34.43 6.49
CA PRO A 415 27.96 34.34 5.07
C PRO A 415 27.06 33.16 4.72
N LEU A 416 27.35 31.96 5.26
CA LEU A 416 26.54 30.76 5.03
C LEU A 416 25.15 30.92 5.65
N LYS A 417 25.08 31.45 6.88
CA LYS A 417 23.81 31.72 7.57
C LYS A 417 22.91 32.65 6.75
N VAL A 418 23.46 33.77 6.28
CA VAL A 418 22.72 34.73 5.45
C VAL A 418 22.29 34.09 4.13
N TYR A 419 23.20 33.41 3.43
CA TYR A 419 22.85 32.68 2.20
C TYR A 419 21.67 31.73 2.39
N LEU A 420 21.69 30.90 3.44
CA LEU A 420 20.62 29.94 3.73
C LEU A 420 19.29 30.63 4.08
N LEU A 421 19.32 31.77 4.77
CA LEU A 421 18.10 32.56 5.07
C LEU A 421 17.44 33.12 3.80
N PHE A 422 18.24 33.58 2.84
CA PHE A 422 17.75 34.08 1.55
C PHE A 422 17.30 32.94 0.63
N ALA A 423 18.08 31.85 0.55
CA ALA A 423 17.74 30.67 -0.24
C ALA A 423 16.44 30.02 0.26
N GLY A 424 16.29 29.84 1.58
CA GLY A 424 15.06 29.31 2.19
C GLY A 424 13.85 30.22 1.99
N ALA A 425 14.04 31.55 2.00
CA ALA A 425 12.96 32.48 1.67
C ALA A 425 12.48 32.33 0.21
N GLY A 426 13.36 31.89 -0.70
CA GLY A 426 13.01 31.60 -2.10
C GLY A 426 12.07 30.41 -2.30
N ALA A 427 11.93 29.55 -1.29
CA ALA A 427 10.92 28.49 -1.29
C ALA A 427 9.51 28.98 -0.91
N ILE A 428 9.37 30.20 -0.36
CA ILE A 428 8.09 30.81 0.02
C ILE A 428 7.27 29.91 0.97
N GLU A 429 7.89 29.34 2.00
CA GLU A 429 7.26 28.46 2.99
C GLU A 429 7.08 29.11 4.38
N GLY A 430 7.12 30.43 4.42
CA GLY A 430 7.13 31.23 5.64
C GLY A 430 8.54 31.66 6.04
N SER A 431 8.62 32.64 6.93
CA SER A 431 9.90 33.10 7.47
C SER A 431 10.61 31.98 8.24
N CYS A 432 11.93 32.02 8.31
CA CYS A 432 12.73 31.04 9.06
C CYS A 432 12.22 30.85 10.49
N ARG A 433 11.88 31.96 11.16
CA ARG A 433 11.34 31.98 12.52
C ARG A 433 10.01 31.20 12.63
N TRP A 434 9.07 31.47 11.73
CA TRP A 434 7.75 30.84 11.72
C TRP A 434 7.85 29.34 11.40
N TRP A 435 8.62 29.01 10.35
CA TRP A 435 8.85 27.64 9.91
C TRP A 435 9.49 26.80 11.03
N SER A 436 10.58 27.33 11.63
CA SER A 436 11.30 26.63 12.69
C SER A 436 10.47 26.46 13.97
N ARG A 437 9.62 27.44 14.30
CA ARG A 437 8.68 27.33 15.43
C ARG A 437 7.74 26.14 15.24
N ASP A 438 7.10 26.07 14.07
CA ASP A 438 6.10 25.05 13.78
C ASP A 438 6.75 23.66 13.63
N HIS A 439 7.94 23.60 13.05
CA HIS A 439 8.74 22.37 12.99
C HIS A 439 9.16 21.85 14.37
N ARG A 440 9.62 22.74 15.27
CA ARG A 440 9.91 22.35 16.66
C ARG A 440 8.65 21.89 17.40
N ALA A 441 7.50 22.51 17.12
CA ALA A 441 6.22 22.08 17.70
C ALA A 441 5.80 20.71 17.17
N HIS A 442 5.97 20.46 15.87
CA HIS A 442 5.76 19.16 15.24
C HIS A 442 6.57 18.07 15.94
N HIS A 443 7.90 18.19 16.05
CA HIS A 443 8.71 17.18 16.76
C HIS A 443 8.26 16.94 18.20
N ARG A 444 7.98 18.02 18.95
CA ARG A 444 7.60 17.91 20.36
C ARG A 444 6.25 17.24 20.58
N TYR A 445 5.32 17.44 19.65
CA TYR A 445 3.93 17.02 19.76
C TYR A 445 3.52 16.04 18.67
N THR A 446 4.50 15.39 18.02
CA THR A 446 4.33 14.49 16.88
C THR A 446 3.13 13.60 17.11
N ASP A 447 2.26 13.49 16.11
CA ASP A 447 1.11 12.60 16.14
C ASP A 447 0.01 12.94 17.18
N THR A 448 0.04 14.12 17.79
CA THR A 448 -1.03 14.61 18.68
C THR A 448 -1.86 15.72 18.03
N ASP A 449 -3.00 16.10 18.62
CA ASP A 449 -3.81 17.25 18.19
C ASP A 449 -3.07 18.61 18.30
N LYS A 450 -1.91 18.64 18.98
CA LYS A 450 -1.06 19.83 19.12
C LYS A 450 -0.03 19.97 18.01
N ASP A 451 0.16 18.92 17.20
CA ASP A 451 1.03 18.96 16.03
C ASP A 451 0.32 19.73 14.90
N PRO A 452 0.91 20.82 14.39
CA PRO A 452 0.29 21.68 13.37
C PRO A 452 -0.09 20.94 12.08
N TYR A 453 0.59 19.84 11.75
CA TYR A 453 0.35 19.08 10.52
C TYR A 453 0.34 17.57 10.76
N SER A 454 -0.23 17.15 11.90
CA SER A 454 -0.37 15.75 12.32
C SER A 454 -0.83 14.81 11.22
N ALA A 455 -0.07 13.73 11.01
CA ALA A 455 -0.38 12.67 10.05
C ALA A 455 -1.67 11.89 10.41
N HIS A 456 -2.08 11.89 11.68
CA HIS A 456 -3.32 11.23 12.14
C HIS A 456 -4.60 11.83 11.56
N HIS A 457 -4.57 13.10 11.11
CA HIS A 457 -5.68 13.71 10.39
C HIS A 457 -5.77 13.28 8.92
N GLY A 458 -4.80 12.47 8.46
CA GLY A 458 -4.78 11.83 7.15
C GLY A 458 -3.82 12.51 6.16
N PHE A 459 -3.44 11.76 5.13
CA PHE A 459 -2.43 12.15 4.15
C PHE A 459 -2.65 13.54 3.54
N TRP A 460 -3.88 13.84 3.08
CA TRP A 460 -4.16 15.14 2.44
C TRP A 460 -4.16 16.31 3.41
N TRP A 461 -4.48 16.05 4.69
CA TRP A 461 -4.36 17.06 5.72
C TRP A 461 -2.90 17.44 5.94
N SER A 462 -2.03 16.45 6.18
CA SER A 462 -0.62 16.71 6.45
C SER A 462 0.16 17.19 5.22
N HIS A 463 -0.28 16.82 4.00
CA HIS A 463 0.31 17.33 2.76
C HIS A 463 -0.02 18.81 2.49
N LEU A 464 -1.30 19.21 2.54
CA LEU A 464 -1.73 20.58 2.15
C LEU A 464 -2.88 21.14 3.00
N GLY A 465 -3.75 20.28 3.53
CA GLY A 465 -4.99 20.70 4.20
C GLY A 465 -4.76 21.59 5.42
N TRP A 466 -3.68 21.35 6.17
CA TRP A 466 -3.32 22.15 7.34
C TRP A 466 -3.01 23.62 6.99
N LEU A 467 -2.51 23.88 5.77
CA LEU A 467 -2.24 25.23 5.26
C LEU A 467 -3.51 25.94 4.77
N PHE A 468 -4.48 25.19 4.23
CA PHE A 468 -5.74 25.72 3.72
C PHE A 468 -6.69 26.17 4.82
N ILE A 469 -6.57 25.60 6.02
CA ILE A 469 -7.45 25.91 7.14
C ILE A 469 -6.71 26.77 8.16
N LYS A 470 -7.37 27.82 8.64
CA LYS A 470 -6.86 28.63 9.77
C LYS A 470 -6.74 27.74 10.99
N GLN A 471 -5.52 27.59 11.48
CA GLN A 471 -5.25 26.87 12.72
C GLN A 471 -5.56 27.76 13.92
N ASP A 472 -6.15 27.19 14.97
CA ASP A 472 -6.36 27.88 16.24
C ASP A 472 -5.01 27.95 17.00
N PRO A 473 -4.42 29.14 17.18
CA PRO A 473 -3.12 29.28 17.84
C PRO A 473 -3.11 28.77 19.29
N LYS A 474 -4.28 28.67 19.94
CA LYS A 474 -4.38 28.12 21.30
C LYS A 474 -4.28 26.59 21.33
N LYS A 475 -4.56 25.93 20.21
CA LYS A 475 -4.51 24.46 20.08
C LYS A 475 -3.16 23.96 19.60
N ILE A 476 -2.45 24.75 18.79
CA ILE A 476 -1.10 24.42 18.34
C ILE A 476 -0.14 24.40 19.53
N GLY A 477 0.71 23.37 19.59
CA GLY A 477 1.73 23.20 20.60
C GLY A 477 2.77 24.33 20.61
N LYS A 478 3.25 24.70 21.81
CA LYS A 478 4.29 25.73 21.97
C LYS A 478 5.69 25.12 21.93
N SER A 479 6.57 25.74 21.16
CA SER A 479 8.00 25.45 21.12
C SER A 479 8.80 26.65 21.64
N HIS A 480 9.95 26.38 22.26
CA HIS A 480 10.92 27.39 22.67
C HIS A 480 11.63 27.93 21.42
N ILE A 481 11.67 29.25 21.25
CA ILE A 481 12.17 29.94 20.03
C ILE A 481 12.96 31.22 20.34
N GLU A 482 13.39 31.39 21.58
CA GLU A 482 14.13 32.55 22.09
C GLU A 482 15.44 32.75 21.31
N ASP A 483 16.14 31.65 20.99
CA ASP A 483 17.34 31.67 20.15
C ASP A 483 17.09 32.23 18.74
N LEU A 484 15.90 32.00 18.17
CA LEU A 484 15.50 32.58 16.88
C LEU A 484 15.13 34.06 16.99
N ASN A 485 14.64 34.49 18.16
CA ASN A 485 14.30 35.88 18.44
C ASN A 485 15.55 36.74 18.72
N GLU A 486 16.60 36.12 19.26
CA GLU A 486 17.88 36.76 19.56
C GLU A 486 18.78 36.89 18.33
N ASP A 487 18.61 36.04 17.30
CA ASP A 487 19.37 36.14 16.05
C ASP A 487 18.87 37.33 15.19
N ALA A 488 19.71 38.36 15.10
CA ALA A 488 19.41 39.59 14.36
C ALA A 488 19.08 39.36 12.87
N TRP A 489 19.71 38.38 12.22
CA TRP A 489 19.46 38.09 10.80
C TRP A 489 18.18 37.30 10.59
N VAL A 490 17.87 36.36 11.48
CA VAL A 490 16.56 35.68 11.48
C VAL A 490 15.43 36.68 11.68
N MET A 491 15.58 37.60 12.64
CA MET A 491 14.58 38.64 12.89
C MET A 491 14.49 39.69 11.78
N TRP A 492 15.61 40.07 11.17
CA TRP A 492 15.61 40.93 9.99
C TRP A 492 14.86 40.27 8.82
N GLN A 493 15.12 38.99 8.57
CA GLN A 493 14.46 38.21 7.53
C GLN A 493 12.97 38.07 7.81
N HIS A 494 12.58 37.80 9.07
CA HIS A 494 11.18 37.72 9.48
C HIS A 494 10.43 39.04 9.24
N LYS A 495 11.02 40.18 9.62
CA LYS A 495 10.43 41.52 9.43
C LYS A 495 10.31 41.91 7.95
N ASN A 496 11.22 41.43 7.10
CA ASN A 496 11.27 41.76 5.67
C ASN A 496 10.80 40.60 4.77
N TYR A 497 10.19 39.57 5.34
CA TYR A 497 10.02 38.26 4.70
C TYR A 497 9.32 38.35 3.35
N VAL A 498 8.22 39.09 3.25
CA VAL A 498 7.45 39.22 1.99
C VAL A 498 8.32 39.77 0.85
N LYS A 499 9.16 40.79 1.13
CA LYS A 499 10.04 41.39 0.13
C LYS A 499 11.14 40.40 -0.30
N VAL A 500 11.77 39.74 0.68
CA VAL A 500 12.84 38.78 0.43
C VAL A 500 12.31 37.55 -0.30
N ALA A 501 11.18 37.00 0.11
CA ALA A 501 10.55 35.83 -0.50
C ALA A 501 10.09 36.12 -1.93
N PHE A 502 9.50 37.29 -2.20
CA PHE A 502 9.13 37.68 -3.56
C PHE A 502 10.37 37.85 -4.45
N PHE A 503 11.41 38.52 -3.94
CA PHE A 503 12.64 38.71 -4.69
C PHE A 503 13.33 37.37 -4.98
N MET A 504 13.63 36.58 -3.95
CA MET A 504 14.35 35.31 -4.08
C MET A 504 13.51 34.23 -4.77
N GLY A 505 12.20 34.20 -4.53
CA GLY A 505 11.32 33.15 -5.03
C GLY A 505 10.77 33.42 -6.43
N ILE A 506 10.72 34.68 -6.90
CA ILE A 506 10.12 35.02 -8.20
C ILE A 506 11.05 35.89 -9.04
N LEU A 507 11.46 37.05 -8.54
CA LEU A 507 12.21 38.01 -9.35
C LEU A 507 13.60 37.50 -9.72
N LEU A 508 14.41 37.05 -8.78
CA LEU A 508 15.79 36.61 -9.00
C LEU A 508 15.89 35.48 -10.05
N PRO A 509 15.15 34.35 -9.95
CA PRO A 509 15.25 33.32 -10.98
C PRO A 509 14.78 33.80 -12.36
N THR A 510 13.81 34.72 -12.41
CA THR A 510 13.35 35.34 -13.66
C THR A 510 14.41 36.27 -14.26
N LEU A 511 15.03 37.12 -13.42
CA LEU A 511 16.08 38.06 -13.82
C LEU A 511 17.31 37.31 -14.34
N VAL A 512 17.72 36.20 -13.72
CA VAL A 512 18.87 35.42 -14.18
C VAL A 512 18.62 34.88 -15.59
N ALA A 513 17.43 34.35 -15.88
CA ALA A 513 17.12 33.85 -17.22
C ALA A 513 16.96 34.98 -18.25
N GLY A 514 16.27 36.06 -17.86
CA GLY A 514 16.03 37.22 -18.71
C GLY A 514 17.30 38.00 -19.07
N LEU A 515 18.15 38.28 -18.09
CA LEU A 515 19.42 38.99 -18.30
C LEU A 515 20.53 38.06 -18.82
N GLY A 516 20.51 36.78 -18.45
CA GLY A 516 21.55 35.82 -18.83
C GLY A 516 21.44 35.35 -20.29
N TRP A 517 20.25 34.96 -20.74
CA TRP A 517 20.04 34.43 -22.09
C TRP A 517 18.74 34.92 -22.75
N GLY A 518 18.15 36.02 -22.28
CA GLY A 518 17.01 36.68 -22.91
C GLY A 518 15.65 36.01 -22.67
N ASP A 519 15.57 34.96 -21.86
CA ASP A 519 14.35 34.14 -21.70
C ASP A 519 13.54 34.57 -20.47
N TRP A 520 12.93 35.75 -20.54
CA TRP A 520 12.12 36.34 -19.47
C TRP A 520 10.90 35.49 -19.11
N MET A 521 10.18 35.03 -20.14
CA MET A 521 8.96 34.23 -19.96
C MET A 521 9.31 32.83 -19.44
N GLY A 522 10.36 32.21 -19.96
CA GLY A 522 10.86 30.94 -19.43
C GLY A 522 11.31 31.08 -17.97
N GLY A 523 12.04 32.14 -17.65
CA GLY A 523 12.47 32.46 -16.29
C GLY A 523 11.30 32.56 -15.31
N TYR A 524 10.24 33.27 -15.69
CA TYR A 524 9.05 33.40 -14.85
C TYR A 524 8.25 32.10 -14.73
N PHE A 525 7.86 31.48 -15.83
CA PHE A 525 6.97 30.31 -15.76
C PHE A 525 7.66 29.06 -15.21
N TYR A 526 8.93 28.83 -15.57
CA TYR A 526 9.66 27.61 -15.17
C TYR A 526 10.54 27.83 -13.94
N ALA A 527 11.49 28.77 -14.01
CA ALA A 527 12.48 28.95 -12.94
C ALA A 527 11.89 29.61 -11.68
N ALA A 528 10.85 30.44 -11.85
CA ALA A 528 10.06 30.97 -10.74
C ALA A 528 8.88 30.05 -10.38
N ILE A 529 7.81 30.03 -11.17
CA ILE A 529 6.52 29.46 -10.74
C ILE A 529 6.52 27.92 -10.70
N ALA A 530 6.89 27.23 -11.78
CA ALA A 530 6.87 25.76 -11.79
C ALA A 530 7.82 25.18 -10.74
N ARG A 531 9.05 25.71 -10.65
CA ARG A 531 10.01 25.32 -9.61
C ARG A 531 9.48 25.55 -8.19
N LEU A 532 8.74 26.63 -7.96
CA LEU A 532 8.07 26.87 -6.67
C LEU A 532 7.06 25.77 -6.32
N VAL A 533 6.25 25.36 -7.30
CA VAL A 533 5.30 24.25 -7.11
C VAL A 533 6.04 22.94 -6.77
N PHE A 534 7.14 22.64 -7.46
CA PHE A 534 7.94 21.45 -7.18
C PHE A 534 8.58 21.48 -5.79
N VAL A 535 9.12 22.62 -5.33
CA VAL A 535 9.72 22.71 -3.99
C VAL A 535 8.67 22.59 -2.89
N HIS A 536 7.50 23.20 -3.05
CA HIS A 536 6.38 23.03 -2.13
C HIS A 536 5.98 21.57 -1.98
N HIS A 537 5.70 20.88 -3.07
CA HIS A 537 5.30 19.47 -2.99
C HIS A 537 6.40 18.55 -2.49
N SER A 538 7.67 18.85 -2.79
CA SER A 538 8.82 18.17 -2.21
C SER A 538 8.82 18.31 -0.68
N THR A 539 8.70 19.53 -0.14
CA THR A 539 8.65 19.72 1.32
C THR A 539 7.41 19.07 1.94
N PHE A 540 6.25 19.22 1.32
CA PHE A 540 4.99 18.65 1.83
C PHE A 540 4.98 17.13 1.84
N MET A 541 5.76 16.47 0.96
CA MET A 541 5.97 15.02 1.02
C MET A 541 6.66 14.57 2.31
N VAL A 542 7.46 15.41 2.96
CA VAL A 542 8.05 15.07 4.26
C VAL A 542 6.94 14.89 5.31
N ASN A 543 6.04 15.87 5.44
CA ASN A 543 4.91 15.81 6.39
C ASN A 543 3.86 14.73 6.06
N SER A 544 3.86 14.22 4.83
CA SER A 544 2.85 13.27 4.35
C SER A 544 3.48 11.95 3.95
N LEU A 545 4.09 11.85 2.78
CA LEU A 545 4.68 10.61 2.29
C LEU A 545 5.65 9.96 3.30
N ALA A 546 6.45 10.75 4.03
CA ALA A 546 7.39 10.23 5.02
C ALA A 546 6.75 9.72 6.32
N HIS A 547 5.44 9.92 6.54
CA HIS A 547 4.69 9.30 7.65
C HIS A 547 3.85 8.08 7.23
N PHE A 548 3.73 7.83 5.93
CA PHE A 548 2.85 6.77 5.39
C PHE A 548 3.62 5.68 4.63
N VAL A 549 4.76 6.01 4.03
CA VAL A 549 5.53 5.09 3.18
C VAL A 549 6.93 4.90 3.72
N GLY A 550 7.29 3.65 4.02
CA GLY A 550 8.63 3.26 4.46
C GLY A 550 8.63 2.34 5.68
N THR A 551 9.81 2.16 6.25
CA THR A 551 10.06 1.32 7.43
C THR A 551 10.31 2.16 8.68
N SER A 552 10.19 1.53 9.85
CA SER A 552 10.49 2.15 11.15
C SER A 552 11.69 1.43 11.81
N PRO A 553 12.91 1.63 11.30
CA PRO A 553 14.08 0.87 11.75
C PRO A 553 14.60 1.28 13.13
N TYR A 554 14.25 2.45 13.68
CA TYR A 554 14.77 2.91 14.97
C TYR A 554 13.69 2.99 16.06
N ASP A 555 12.49 3.43 15.72
CA ASP A 555 11.33 3.50 16.63
C ASP A 555 10.03 3.39 15.84
N ASP A 556 9.00 2.76 16.40
CA ASP A 556 7.66 2.63 15.80
C ASP A 556 6.52 3.12 16.69
N ASN A 557 6.84 3.91 17.73
CA ASN A 557 5.84 4.55 18.57
C ASN A 557 5.10 5.69 17.85
N HIS A 558 5.75 6.28 16.84
CA HIS A 558 5.20 7.36 16.02
C HIS A 558 5.15 6.96 14.54
N THR A 559 4.43 7.74 13.74
CA THR A 559 4.20 7.52 12.32
C THR A 559 5.40 7.74 11.37
N PRO A 560 6.45 8.54 11.66
CA PRO A 560 7.59 8.76 10.74
C PRO A 560 8.25 7.47 10.24
N ARG A 561 8.58 7.46 8.95
CA ARG A 561 9.12 6.32 8.21
C ARG A 561 10.36 6.70 7.41
N ASP A 562 11.27 5.74 7.28
CA ASP A 562 12.40 5.79 6.37
C ASP A 562 12.03 5.21 5.00
N SER A 563 12.24 6.00 3.95
CA SER A 563 11.99 5.61 2.56
C SER A 563 12.98 6.29 1.62
N ILE A 564 13.74 5.49 0.86
CA ILE A 564 14.67 6.01 -0.14
C ILE A 564 13.94 6.77 -1.27
N ILE A 565 12.73 6.34 -1.62
CA ILE A 565 11.91 7.04 -2.64
C ILE A 565 11.56 8.43 -2.14
N THR A 566 11.10 8.52 -0.88
CA THR A 566 10.81 9.80 -0.25
C THR A 566 12.09 10.63 -0.16
N ALA A 567 13.22 10.05 0.26
CA ALA A 567 14.49 10.76 0.37
C ALA A 567 14.98 11.34 -0.96
N VAL A 568 14.81 10.63 -2.07
CA VAL A 568 15.13 11.15 -3.41
C VAL A 568 14.26 12.35 -3.77
N LEU A 569 12.97 12.27 -3.49
CA LEU A 569 12.01 13.34 -3.76
C LEU A 569 12.18 14.55 -2.84
N THR A 570 12.82 14.39 -1.67
CA THR A 570 12.90 15.41 -0.62
C THR A 570 14.33 15.75 -0.20
N PHE A 571 15.34 15.54 -1.06
CA PHE A 571 16.75 15.89 -0.78
C PHE A 571 17.34 15.27 0.49
N GLY A 572 16.96 14.03 0.80
CA GLY A 572 17.42 13.28 1.97
C GLY A 572 16.45 13.31 3.16
N GLU A 573 15.42 14.15 3.12
CA GLU A 573 14.47 14.31 4.24
C GLU A 573 13.52 13.11 4.45
N GLY A 574 13.53 12.13 3.53
CA GLY A 574 12.72 10.92 3.62
C GLY A 574 13.28 9.82 4.53
N TYR A 575 14.46 9.98 5.12
CA TYR A 575 14.90 9.16 6.26
C TYR A 575 14.30 9.74 7.55
N HIS A 576 12.97 9.76 7.59
CA HIS A 576 12.21 10.55 8.55
C HIS A 576 12.05 9.85 9.90
N ASN A 577 12.11 8.51 9.93
CA ASN A 577 12.16 7.76 11.17
C ASN A 577 13.49 8.02 11.90
N PHE A 578 14.61 8.00 11.18
CA PHE A 578 15.91 8.40 11.74
C PHE A 578 15.85 9.83 12.28
N HIS A 579 15.32 10.74 11.47
CA HIS A 579 15.25 12.16 11.82
C HIS A 579 14.41 12.43 13.08
N HIS A 580 13.27 11.76 13.23
CA HIS A 580 12.42 11.94 14.42
C HIS A 580 13.04 11.34 15.69
N GLU A 581 13.75 10.22 15.56
CA GLU A 581 14.43 9.59 16.69
C GLU A 581 15.70 10.36 17.10
N PHE A 582 16.45 10.87 16.13
CA PHE A 582 17.73 11.55 16.32
C PHE A 582 17.73 13.00 15.76
N PRO A 583 16.84 13.88 16.24
CA PRO A 583 16.54 15.16 15.59
C PRO A 583 17.69 16.16 15.60
N SER A 584 18.70 15.99 16.46
CA SER A 584 19.87 16.86 16.50
C SER A 584 21.04 16.39 15.62
N ASP A 585 20.95 15.22 14.98
CA ASP A 585 21.95 14.78 14.00
C ASP A 585 21.88 15.67 12.76
N TYR A 586 23.03 16.12 12.25
CA TYR A 586 23.05 16.91 11.01
C TYR A 586 22.75 16.06 9.77
N ARG A 587 22.67 14.73 9.91
CA ARG A 587 22.40 13.77 8.84
C ARG A 587 21.02 13.17 9.07
N ASN A 588 20.22 13.07 8.01
CA ASN A 588 19.05 12.20 8.05
C ASN A 588 19.41 10.79 7.58
N ALA A 589 20.29 10.69 6.58
CA ALA A 589 20.93 9.41 6.24
C ALA A 589 22.27 9.29 6.98
N PHE A 590 22.29 8.59 8.11
CA PHE A 590 23.49 8.51 8.97
C PHE A 590 24.69 7.80 8.32
N THR A 591 24.44 6.87 7.40
CA THR A 591 25.49 6.16 6.65
C THR A 591 26.20 7.10 5.66
N THR A 592 27.49 6.88 5.41
CA THR A 592 28.31 7.75 4.56
C THR A 592 27.72 7.95 3.16
N PHE A 593 27.30 6.85 2.52
CA PHE A 593 26.77 6.83 1.14
C PHE A 593 25.24 6.88 1.06
N GLY A 594 24.53 6.91 2.19
CA GLY A 594 23.09 7.12 2.18
C GLY A 594 22.74 8.45 1.52
N TYR A 595 21.75 8.43 0.62
CA TYR A 595 21.37 9.58 -0.21
C TYR A 595 20.83 10.72 0.67
N ASP A 596 21.69 11.67 0.95
CA ASP A 596 21.36 12.87 1.70
C ASP A 596 22.25 14.00 1.17
N PRO A 597 21.85 14.64 0.05
CA PRO A 597 22.64 15.70 -0.55
C PRO A 597 22.82 16.88 0.39
N THR A 598 21.90 17.10 1.33
CA THR A 598 21.98 18.14 2.37
C THR A 598 23.15 17.86 3.32
N LYS A 599 23.31 16.61 3.79
CA LYS A 599 24.47 16.19 4.60
C LYS A 599 25.78 16.47 3.87
N TRP A 600 25.87 16.11 2.58
CA TRP A 600 27.10 16.31 1.82
C TRP A 600 27.41 17.79 1.63
N MET A 601 26.40 18.62 1.36
CA MET A 601 26.58 20.08 1.29
C MET A 601 27.10 20.64 2.61
N ILE A 602 26.49 20.30 3.75
CA ILE A 602 26.93 20.74 5.07
C ILE A 602 28.37 20.29 5.35
N LYS A 603 28.71 19.05 4.97
CA LYS A 603 30.07 18.52 5.13
C LYS A 603 31.10 19.25 4.28
N ILE A 604 30.75 19.62 3.04
CA ILE A 604 31.61 20.46 2.18
C ILE A 604 31.78 21.85 2.81
N CYS A 605 30.71 22.45 3.32
CA CYS A 605 30.80 23.73 4.04
C CYS A 605 31.69 23.64 5.29
N GLU A 606 31.70 22.52 6.00
CA GLU A 606 32.61 22.31 7.13
C GLU A 606 34.07 22.28 6.67
N ILE A 607 34.37 21.54 5.59
CA ILE A 607 35.73 21.47 5.01
C ILE A 607 36.21 22.87 4.57
N LEU A 608 35.30 23.70 4.05
CA LEU A 608 35.58 25.08 3.65
C LEU A 608 35.62 26.07 4.81
N GLY A 609 35.40 25.63 6.06
CA GLY A 609 35.38 26.49 7.25
C GLY A 609 34.14 27.39 7.35
N LEU A 610 33.06 27.10 6.62
CA LEU A 610 31.80 27.83 6.64
C LEU A 610 30.78 27.24 7.62
N ALA A 611 30.89 25.95 7.96
CA ALA A 611 30.10 25.25 8.96
C ALA A 611 31.01 24.66 10.05
N HIS A 612 30.48 24.55 11.26
CA HIS A 612 31.22 24.12 12.45
C HIS A 612 30.34 23.27 13.37
N SER A 613 30.98 22.49 14.25
CA SER A 613 30.31 21.74 15.32
C SER A 613 29.14 20.89 14.84
N LEU A 614 29.35 20.13 13.75
CA LEU A 614 28.37 19.20 13.20
C LEU A 614 28.07 18.11 14.24
N LYS A 615 26.81 18.02 14.66
CA LYS A 615 26.36 17.06 15.68
C LYS A 615 26.01 15.73 15.04
N THR A 616 26.52 14.66 15.61
CA THR A 616 26.18 13.28 15.24
C THR A 616 25.84 12.48 16.48
N PHE A 617 24.88 11.57 16.39
CA PHE A 617 24.65 10.59 17.44
C PHE A 617 25.70 9.47 17.37
N ASP A 618 26.02 8.92 18.55
CA ASP A 618 26.91 7.79 18.68
C ASP A 618 26.34 6.56 17.97
N GLN A 619 27.19 5.86 17.23
CA GLN A 619 26.78 4.67 16.48
C GLN A 619 26.15 3.60 17.37
N ASN A 620 26.61 3.48 18.62
CA ASN A 620 26.07 2.56 19.60
C ASN A 620 24.59 2.86 19.92
N GLU A 621 24.21 4.13 20.07
CA GLU A 621 22.82 4.50 20.38
C GLU A 621 21.90 4.25 19.17
N ILE A 622 22.38 4.55 17.97
CA ILE A 622 21.66 4.24 16.72
C ILE A 622 21.44 2.71 16.60
N GLN A 623 22.49 1.92 16.87
CA GLN A 623 22.42 0.46 16.82
C GLN A 623 21.47 -0.13 17.87
N LYS A 624 21.42 0.44 19.08
CA LYS A 624 20.46 0.01 20.11
C LYS A 624 19.02 0.10 19.61
N GLY A 625 18.62 1.24 19.02
CA GLY A 625 17.28 1.40 18.45
C GLY A 625 16.97 0.35 17.37
N MET A 626 17.93 0.11 16.46
CA MET A 626 17.81 -0.92 15.44
C MET A 626 17.64 -2.33 16.01
N VAL A 627 18.45 -2.70 17.01
CA VAL A 627 18.39 -4.02 17.65
C VAL A 627 17.08 -4.18 18.43
N GLN A 628 16.59 -3.12 19.10
CA GLN A 628 15.31 -3.13 19.79
C GLN A 628 14.15 -3.40 18.81
N MET A 629 14.15 -2.73 17.66
CA MET A 629 13.15 -2.96 16.61
C MET A 629 13.24 -4.36 16.01
N GLN A 630 14.45 -4.87 15.76
CA GLN A 630 14.65 -6.24 15.30
C GLN A 630 14.18 -7.28 16.33
N LEU A 631 14.46 -7.06 17.62
CA LEU A 631 14.01 -7.93 18.70
C LEU A 631 12.49 -7.92 18.81
N LYS A 632 11.85 -6.74 18.69
CA LYS A 632 10.39 -6.59 18.67
C LYS A 632 9.76 -7.41 17.53
N GLU A 633 10.31 -7.31 16.32
CA GLU A 633 9.85 -8.10 15.17
C GLU A 633 10.13 -9.60 15.36
N ALA A 634 11.30 -9.98 15.89
CA ALA A 634 11.63 -11.37 16.17
C ALA A 634 10.68 -11.99 17.22
N ASN A 635 10.35 -11.25 18.27
CA ASN A 635 9.38 -11.69 19.28
C ASN A 635 7.99 -11.91 18.67
N LYS A 636 7.53 -10.97 17.84
CA LYS A 636 6.26 -11.09 17.12
C LYS A 636 6.24 -12.29 16.16
N MET A 637 7.35 -12.57 15.47
CA MET A 637 7.49 -13.78 14.65
C MET A 637 7.47 -15.05 15.51
N THR A 638 8.12 -15.01 16.67
CA THR A 638 8.18 -16.13 17.62
C THR A 638 6.79 -16.52 18.10
N GLU A 639 5.89 -15.57 18.35
CA GLU A 639 4.48 -15.81 18.72
C GLU A 639 3.66 -16.53 17.63
N SER A 640 4.10 -16.48 16.36
CA SER A 640 3.42 -17.16 15.25
C SER A 640 3.89 -18.59 15.01
N ILE A 641 4.98 -19.01 15.67
CA ILE A 641 5.63 -20.30 15.48
C ILE A 641 5.30 -21.20 16.68
N HIS A 642 4.94 -22.46 16.42
CA HIS A 642 4.76 -23.45 17.47
C HIS A 642 6.11 -24.03 17.89
N TRP A 643 6.59 -23.61 19.06
CA TRP A 643 7.86 -24.07 19.63
C TRP A 643 7.73 -25.27 20.57
N GLY A 644 6.50 -25.74 20.81
CA GLY A 644 6.18 -26.69 21.88
C GLY A 644 5.97 -26.00 23.23
N VAL A 645 5.77 -26.79 24.29
CA VAL A 645 5.57 -26.27 25.65
C VAL A 645 6.88 -25.65 26.16
N ALA A 646 6.80 -24.45 26.72
CA ALA A 646 7.95 -23.78 27.31
C ALA A 646 8.47 -24.55 28.52
N VAL A 647 9.80 -24.60 28.69
CA VAL A 647 10.43 -25.47 29.69
C VAL A 647 9.97 -25.16 31.11
N ASP A 648 9.77 -23.88 31.43
CA ASP A 648 9.26 -23.37 32.70
C ASP A 648 7.79 -23.75 32.99
N GLN A 649 7.03 -24.14 31.96
CA GLN A 649 5.64 -24.57 32.07
C GLN A 649 5.49 -26.10 32.14
N LEU A 650 6.57 -26.85 31.94
CA LEU A 650 6.53 -28.30 31.98
C LEU A 650 6.38 -28.80 33.42
N PRO A 651 5.51 -29.81 33.67
CA PRO A 651 5.41 -30.45 34.97
C PRO A 651 6.72 -31.16 35.31
N ILE A 652 6.98 -31.36 36.60
CA ILE A 652 8.11 -32.17 37.06
C ILE A 652 7.69 -33.64 37.01
N MET A 653 8.54 -34.50 36.46
CA MET A 653 8.39 -35.95 36.46
C MET A 653 9.55 -36.58 37.21
N THR A 654 9.25 -37.40 38.22
CA THR A 654 10.29 -38.12 38.97
C THR A 654 10.82 -39.31 38.17
N HIS A 655 11.98 -39.82 38.58
CA HIS A 655 12.54 -41.03 37.99
C HIS A 655 11.58 -42.24 38.05
N GLU A 656 10.86 -42.42 39.17
CA GLU A 656 9.90 -43.54 39.30
C GLU A 656 8.73 -43.41 38.32
N GLU A 657 8.19 -42.20 38.17
CA GLU A 657 7.10 -41.93 37.23
C GLU A 657 7.55 -42.16 35.78
N PHE A 658 8.77 -41.72 35.44
CA PHE A 658 9.36 -41.96 34.13
C PHE A 658 9.50 -43.46 33.83
N GLU A 659 10.07 -44.24 34.75
CA GLU A 659 10.19 -45.70 34.61
C GLU A 659 8.82 -46.38 34.51
N GLN A 660 7.85 -45.96 35.33
CA GLN A 660 6.50 -46.49 35.29
C GLN A 660 5.83 -46.24 33.92
N PHE A 661 5.89 -45.02 33.41
CA PHE A 661 5.31 -44.69 32.10
C PHE A 661 6.01 -45.43 30.95
N HIS A 662 7.32 -45.61 31.04
CA HIS A 662 8.06 -46.40 30.05
C HIS A 662 7.65 -47.89 30.09
N ASN A 663 7.55 -48.49 31.29
CA ASN A 663 7.12 -49.87 31.48
C ASN A 663 5.67 -50.11 31.02
N GLN A 664 4.83 -49.07 31.03
CA GLN A 664 3.48 -49.09 30.44
C GLN A 664 3.47 -49.01 28.91
N GLY A 665 4.64 -48.96 28.27
CA GLY A 665 4.82 -49.00 26.83
C GLY A 665 4.96 -47.64 26.15
N ARG A 666 5.06 -46.52 26.89
CA ARG A 666 5.30 -45.21 26.28
C ARG A 666 6.74 -45.07 25.80
N LYS A 667 6.92 -44.54 24.58
CA LYS A 667 8.23 -44.25 23.99
C LYS A 667 8.77 -42.90 24.47
N LEU A 668 9.36 -42.89 25.66
CA LEU A 668 9.93 -41.69 26.28
C LEU A 668 11.47 -41.66 26.18
N ILE A 669 12.04 -40.47 26.04
CA ILE A 669 13.50 -40.23 26.05
C ILE A 669 13.81 -38.98 26.89
N ILE A 670 14.88 -39.02 27.69
CA ILE A 670 15.37 -37.84 28.41
C ILE A 670 16.50 -37.20 27.59
N ILE A 671 16.39 -35.88 27.33
CA ILE A 671 17.43 -35.06 26.72
C ILE A 671 17.48 -33.73 27.47
N ASP A 672 18.65 -33.35 28.00
CA ASP A 672 18.87 -32.11 28.75
C ASP A 672 17.91 -31.92 29.93
N ASP A 673 17.75 -32.97 30.74
CA ASP A 673 16.82 -33.01 31.89
C ASP A 673 15.35 -32.73 31.50
N ILE A 674 14.99 -32.89 30.22
CA ILE A 674 13.62 -32.80 29.73
C ILE A 674 13.18 -34.18 29.21
N VAL A 675 12.03 -34.63 29.68
CA VAL A 675 11.35 -35.83 29.17
C VAL A 675 10.61 -35.49 27.89
N HIS A 676 10.89 -36.26 26.84
CA HIS A 676 10.26 -36.13 25.53
C HIS A 676 9.45 -37.39 25.22
N ASP A 677 8.22 -37.22 24.75
CA ASP A 677 7.40 -38.28 24.18
C ASP A 677 7.61 -38.34 22.68
N VAL A 678 8.35 -39.34 22.22
CA VAL A 678 8.75 -39.50 20.82
C VAL A 678 7.91 -40.54 20.09
N GLU A 679 6.78 -40.98 20.67
CA GLU A 679 5.93 -42.05 20.12
C GLU A 679 5.60 -41.85 18.64
N SER A 680 5.20 -40.64 18.28
CA SER A 680 4.82 -40.26 16.91
C SER A 680 6.00 -40.08 15.95
N PHE A 681 7.24 -40.04 16.45
CA PHE A 681 8.44 -39.76 15.66
C PHE A 681 9.39 -40.95 15.51
N VAL A 682 9.24 -41.98 16.33
CA VAL A 682 10.15 -43.13 16.36
C VAL A 682 10.34 -43.79 15.00
N ASP A 683 9.28 -43.91 14.21
CA ASP A 683 9.34 -44.54 12.87
C ASP A 683 9.79 -43.57 11.76
N GLU A 684 9.80 -42.27 12.03
CA GLU A 684 10.22 -41.21 11.09
C GLU A 684 11.66 -40.73 11.33
N HIS A 685 12.33 -41.25 12.37
CA HIS A 685 13.67 -40.81 12.74
C HIS A 685 14.67 -41.03 11.58
N PRO A 686 15.30 -39.97 11.02
CA PRO A 686 16.14 -40.07 9.82
C PRO A 686 17.38 -40.95 9.98
N GLY A 687 17.90 -41.07 11.21
CA GLY A 687 19.01 -41.98 11.50
C GLY A 687 18.61 -43.46 11.48
N GLY A 688 17.31 -43.76 11.38
CA GLY A 688 16.75 -45.10 11.40
C GLY A 688 16.24 -45.53 12.79
N LEU A 689 15.29 -46.46 12.77
CA LEU A 689 14.57 -46.97 13.94
C LEU A 689 15.47 -47.56 15.02
N MET A 690 16.55 -48.23 14.61
CA MET A 690 17.48 -48.90 15.53
C MET A 690 18.11 -47.92 16.53
N TYR A 691 18.52 -46.74 16.05
CA TYR A 691 19.25 -45.77 16.88
C TYR A 691 18.36 -45.05 17.87
N ILE A 692 17.13 -44.69 17.48
CA ILE A 692 16.19 -44.06 18.42
C ILE A 692 15.73 -45.06 19.49
N LYS A 693 15.56 -46.34 19.14
CA LYS A 693 15.23 -47.41 20.10
C LYS A 693 16.28 -47.59 21.19
N MET A 694 17.56 -47.33 20.91
CA MET A 694 18.62 -47.40 21.92
C MET A 694 18.47 -46.36 23.04
N GLY A 695 17.83 -45.23 22.75
CA GLY A 695 17.59 -44.14 23.70
C GLY A 695 16.26 -44.21 24.45
N LEU A 696 15.33 -45.09 24.04
CA LEU A 696 14.03 -45.24 24.70
C LEU A 696 14.21 -45.69 26.16
N GLY A 697 13.50 -45.02 27.07
CA GLY A 697 13.54 -45.29 28.51
C GLY A 697 14.84 -44.85 29.19
N LYS A 698 15.68 -44.02 28.54
CA LYS A 698 16.98 -43.61 29.05
C LYS A 698 17.24 -42.12 28.87
N ASP A 699 18.26 -41.63 29.57
CA ASP A 699 18.91 -40.37 29.26
C ASP A 699 19.82 -40.52 28.03
N ALA A 700 19.33 -39.98 26.92
CA ALA A 700 20.01 -39.96 25.63
C ALA A 700 20.70 -38.62 25.35
N THR A 701 20.88 -37.75 26.35
CA THR A 701 21.51 -36.42 26.19
C THR A 701 22.86 -36.53 25.51
N LYS A 702 23.72 -37.45 25.96
CA LYS A 702 25.03 -37.69 25.34
C LYS A 702 24.93 -38.21 23.91
N MET A 703 23.91 -39.01 23.59
CA MET A 703 23.70 -39.51 22.23
C MET A 703 23.20 -38.41 21.30
N PHE A 704 22.35 -37.51 21.80
CA PHE A 704 21.76 -36.40 21.05
C PHE A 704 22.75 -35.24 20.83
N LYS A 705 23.56 -34.92 21.84
CA LYS A 705 24.59 -33.87 21.79
C LYS A 705 25.94 -34.32 21.24
N GLY A 706 26.18 -35.64 21.20
CA GLY A 706 27.51 -36.27 21.27
C GLY A 706 28.56 -35.85 20.25
N ASP A 707 29.81 -36.22 20.55
CA ASP A 707 31.06 -35.88 19.85
C ASP A 707 31.14 -36.30 18.36
N VAL A 708 30.24 -37.18 17.89
CA VAL A 708 30.18 -37.68 16.50
C VAL A 708 28.96 -37.15 15.73
N TYR A 709 27.84 -36.87 16.41
CA TYR A 709 26.56 -36.50 15.79
C TYR A 709 25.95 -35.25 16.47
N GLY A 710 26.45 -34.08 16.10
CA GLY A 710 25.86 -32.80 16.49
C GLY A 710 24.56 -32.53 15.73
N HIS A 711 23.41 -32.89 16.32
CA HIS A 711 22.09 -32.66 15.72
C HIS A 711 21.92 -31.20 15.27
N SER A 712 21.28 -31.00 14.10
CA SER A 712 21.09 -29.67 13.52
C SER A 712 20.10 -28.83 14.32
N ASN A 713 20.07 -27.51 14.07
CA ASN A 713 19.05 -26.64 14.67
C ASN A 713 17.62 -27.07 14.32
N ALA A 714 17.40 -27.63 13.12
CA ALA A 714 16.09 -28.16 12.74
C ALA A 714 15.69 -29.37 13.61
N ALA A 715 16.64 -30.28 13.90
CA ALA A 715 16.38 -31.41 14.79
C ALA A 715 16.10 -30.97 16.24
N ARG A 716 16.81 -29.95 16.74
CA ARG A 716 16.54 -29.35 18.07
C ARG A 716 15.17 -28.68 18.14
N ASN A 717 14.77 -27.96 17.07
CA ASN A 717 13.45 -27.33 16.97
C ASN A 717 12.31 -28.35 16.84
N LEU A 718 12.56 -29.49 16.19
CA LEU A 718 11.59 -30.58 16.13
C LEU A 718 11.47 -31.26 17.51
N LEU A 719 12.60 -31.51 18.17
CA LEU A 719 12.63 -32.11 19.51
C LEU A 719 11.80 -31.31 20.53
N SER A 720 11.80 -29.98 20.44
CA SER A 720 11.05 -29.13 21.37
C SER A 720 9.54 -29.36 21.33
N GLN A 721 9.01 -29.92 20.25
CA GLN A 721 7.59 -30.25 20.11
C GLN A 721 7.18 -31.49 20.90
N PHE A 722 8.14 -32.33 21.31
CA PHE A 722 7.89 -33.59 22.02
C PHE A 722 8.01 -33.47 23.55
N ARG A 723 8.28 -32.27 24.09
CA ARG A 723 8.48 -32.06 25.53
C ARG A 723 7.21 -32.33 26.32
N ILE A 724 7.32 -33.11 27.40
CA ILE A 724 6.19 -33.41 28.29
C ILE A 724 6.44 -33.13 29.77
N ALA A 725 7.70 -33.14 30.23
CA ALA A 725 8.03 -32.88 31.63
C ALA A 725 9.50 -32.48 31.82
N GLN A 726 9.80 -31.78 32.92
CA GLN A 726 11.15 -31.65 33.45
C GLN A 726 11.49 -32.90 34.26
N TYR A 727 12.58 -33.57 33.92
CA TYR A 727 13.05 -34.77 34.59
C TYR A 727 13.74 -34.41 35.91
N LYS A 728 13.34 -35.08 36.99
CA LYS A 728 14.00 -34.97 38.29
C LYS A 728 14.60 -36.30 38.69
N SER A 729 15.94 -36.35 38.66
CA SER A 729 16.74 -37.48 39.14
C SER A 729 16.45 -37.78 40.62
N LYS A 730 16.48 -39.06 41.00
CA LYS A 730 16.61 -39.52 42.39
C LYS A 730 18.00 -39.17 42.92
N GLN A 731 18.29 -37.88 43.11
CA GLN A 731 19.31 -37.32 44.01
C GLN A 731 19.45 -35.83 43.74
N GLN A 732 18.84 -35.03 44.61
CA GLN A 732 19.59 -34.25 45.59
C GLN A 732 19.06 -34.60 46.97
#